data_AF-A0A0D2MJC2-F1
#
_entry.id   AF-A0A0D2MJC2-F1
#
_cell.length_a   1.000
_cell.length_b   1.000
_cell.length_c   1.000
_cell.angle_alpha   90.00
_cell.angle_beta   90.00
_cell.angle_gamma   90.00
#
_symmetry.space_group_name_H-M   'P 1'
#
loop_
_entity.id
_entity.type
_entity.pdbx_description
1 polymer ?
#
loop_
_entity_poly.entity_id
_entity_poly.type
_entity_poly.pdbx_seq_one_letter_code
_entity_poly.pdbx_strand_id
1 'polypeptide(L)'
;MFWRTSRFELAAARDLSMRDVFRRPLAPPHAQFEPMLASSPHLAEALQKVTTVAQLVLLVPTGGSQGPSGSGGGTGDGQTGAAEAEAAAAAQGAGGAPPLVVVNTHLFFHPFAPHIRSMHVAAMLEEAAAAMQEWAAAPGLQPLLAGRGPPTPLFVGDLNSDLNDGIPGVVELLRSGRLPADYWDWREGAAFRRVGVLMRFCVWGKEEGEYAEEQQQQQQQQQQQQQQQQQQQHEQPTLPLRDGHDFDPPAASPSAPLEAPSSAAHGVDLTAPFALASADALATPYTNYTSGYKALLDYVWHDPQVLAVSRQLPCPPPQLLGGFVPSPRFPSDHLAVAYDLVPRAAAEAAAAAAAARVANTAAANGGCQVLPALPERAAGAAAALRSGGAALLPAGTGYAAAADAASPEGARRLAALRGGSGEGKKRAAVLAVADCADVARYCQVDGLPAGLLGSLIPGPVTVLLPLAEGAPLAPELLQLLLPHGGTGKARAATAATVIGVRVPQCEFTRAVARELGGALVLVSAVDSSSDGSGGGGGGSNSSGSGSGRGQEALELLECGDDLLAMCSVAYDGGRLSAPSRDGPTVVDLSTLAAGAPPASKDDNSISGSGSRQYKILQEGAAGGGVAAILQGCFGLARM
;
A
#
# COMPACT_ATOMS: atom_id res chain seq x y z
N MET A 1 14.88 13.99 12.45
CA MET A 1 13.52 13.43 12.60
C MET A 1 12.50 14.57 12.70
N PHE A 2 11.27 14.38 12.18
CA PHE A 2 10.18 15.36 12.28
C PHE A 2 8.96 14.75 12.98
N TRP A 3 8.22 15.56 13.72
CA TRP A 3 6.94 15.19 14.31
C TRP A 3 5.94 16.34 14.20
N ARG A 4 4.66 16.01 14.34
CA ARG A 4 3.58 17.01 14.31
C ARG A 4 3.32 17.51 15.73
N THR A 5 3.61 18.79 16.01
CA THR A 5 3.43 19.41 17.33
C THR A 5 1.98 19.42 17.82
N SER A 6 1.01 19.41 16.91
CA SER A 6 -0.41 19.28 17.27
C SER A 6 -0.81 17.87 17.74
N ARG A 7 0.10 16.90 17.68
CA ARG A 7 -0.14 15.49 18.07
C ARG A 7 0.84 14.99 19.11
N PHE A 8 2.08 15.49 19.08
CA PHE A 8 3.16 15.04 19.94
C PHE A 8 4.00 16.20 20.47
N GLU A 9 4.42 16.07 21.72
CA GLU A 9 5.46 16.88 22.36
C GLU A 9 6.75 16.06 22.40
N LEU A 10 7.89 16.70 22.09
CA LEU A 10 9.20 16.10 22.28
C LEU A 10 9.58 16.22 23.75
N ALA A 11 9.64 15.09 24.46
CA ALA A 11 9.93 15.05 25.88
C ALA A 11 11.42 14.79 26.19
N ALA A 12 12.09 13.98 25.36
CA ALA A 12 13.51 13.68 25.49
C ALA A 12 14.12 13.28 24.15
N ALA A 13 15.44 13.42 24.01
CA ALA A 13 16.19 12.98 22.84
C ALA A 13 17.59 12.50 23.26
N ARG A 14 18.13 11.54 22.51
CA ARG A 14 19.49 11.01 22.66
C ARG A 14 20.00 10.54 21.30
N ASP A 15 21.15 11.06 20.87
CA ASP A 15 21.86 10.55 19.71
C ASP A 15 22.96 9.59 20.17
N LEU A 16 23.04 8.42 19.52
CA LEU A 16 23.98 7.37 19.80
C LEU A 16 24.95 7.22 18.62
N SER A 17 26.24 7.42 18.87
CA SER A 17 27.30 7.08 17.92
C SER A 17 27.71 5.64 18.16
N MET A 18 27.52 4.75 17.18
CA MET A 18 27.87 3.34 17.33
C MET A 18 29.37 3.15 17.56
N ARG A 19 30.20 4.04 17.01
CA ARG A 19 31.63 4.12 17.32
C ARG A 19 31.90 4.29 18.82
N ASP A 20 31.14 5.16 19.49
CA ASP A 20 31.29 5.40 20.93
C ASP A 20 30.74 4.23 21.75
N VAL A 21 29.62 3.64 21.33
CA VAL A 21 29.02 2.45 21.96
C VAL A 21 29.99 1.26 21.95
N PHE A 22 30.70 1.07 20.83
CA PHE A 22 31.69 0.00 20.68
C PHE A 22 33.13 0.42 21.08
N ARG A 23 33.31 1.59 21.72
CA ARG A 23 34.63 1.98 22.25
C ARG A 23 34.95 1.15 23.49
N ARG A 24 36.11 0.49 23.49
CA ARG A 24 36.55 -0.36 24.60
C ARG A 24 37.09 0.48 25.77
N PRO A 25 36.88 0.06 27.04
CA PRO A 25 36.10 -1.13 27.46
C PRO A 25 34.60 -0.95 27.21
N LEU A 26 33.93 -2.02 26.75
CA LEU A 26 32.49 -1.96 26.46
C LEU A 26 31.67 -1.76 27.74
N ALA A 27 30.59 -0.97 27.64
CA ALA A 27 29.64 -0.82 28.74
C ALA A 27 28.92 -2.15 29.03
N PRO A 28 28.39 -2.35 30.26
CA PRO A 28 27.79 -3.62 30.66
C PRO A 28 26.72 -4.20 29.70
N PRO A 29 25.81 -3.40 29.09
CA PRO A 29 24.86 -3.94 28.11
C PRO A 29 25.56 -4.63 26.93
N HIS A 30 26.63 -4.00 26.42
CA HIS A 30 27.34 -4.44 25.21
C HIS A 30 28.46 -5.46 25.48
N ALA A 31 28.69 -5.84 26.75
CA ALA A 31 29.82 -6.67 27.17
C ALA A 31 29.87 -8.05 26.50
N GLN A 32 28.72 -8.54 26.01
CA GLN A 32 28.60 -9.78 25.24
C GLN A 32 29.47 -9.81 23.97
N PHE A 33 29.81 -8.64 23.41
CA PHE A 33 30.67 -8.54 22.24
C PHE A 33 32.18 -8.57 22.58
N GLU A 34 32.55 -8.41 23.85
CA GLU A 34 33.96 -8.30 24.27
C GLU A 34 34.81 -9.53 23.86
N PRO A 35 34.36 -10.79 24.02
CA PRO A 35 35.12 -11.96 23.57
C PRO A 35 35.37 -11.95 22.06
N MET A 36 34.35 -11.57 21.27
CA MET A 36 34.45 -11.47 19.81
C MET A 36 35.44 -10.39 19.41
N LEU A 37 35.35 -9.18 19.99
CA LEU A 37 36.26 -8.07 19.70
C LEU A 37 37.70 -8.36 20.14
N ALA A 38 37.88 -9.03 21.28
CA ALA A 38 39.20 -9.45 21.74
C ALA A 38 39.84 -10.49 20.79
N SER A 39 39.03 -11.39 20.23
CA SER A 39 39.48 -12.38 19.25
C SER A 39 39.67 -11.82 17.83
N SER A 40 39.14 -10.63 17.54
CA SER A 40 39.17 -10.00 16.21
C SER A 40 39.52 -8.51 16.28
N PRO A 41 40.81 -8.16 16.42
CA PRO A 41 41.26 -6.77 16.49
C PRO A 41 40.87 -5.92 15.26
N HIS A 42 40.83 -6.51 14.07
CA HIS A 42 40.42 -5.83 12.85
C HIS A 42 38.94 -5.45 12.85
N LEU A 43 38.06 -6.28 13.43
CA LEU A 43 36.64 -5.94 13.60
C LEU A 43 36.50 -4.78 14.60
N ALA A 44 37.25 -4.81 15.70
CA ALA A 44 37.27 -3.71 16.67
C ALA A 44 37.73 -2.41 16.01
N GLU A 45 38.77 -2.44 15.17
CA GLU A 45 39.22 -1.28 14.40
C GLU A 45 38.15 -0.81 13.39
N ALA A 46 37.50 -1.72 12.67
CA ALA A 46 36.44 -1.39 11.72
C ALA A 46 35.27 -0.67 12.39
N LEU A 47 34.81 -1.17 13.55
CA LEU A 47 33.76 -0.51 14.35
C LEU A 47 34.15 0.89 14.82
N GLN A 48 35.44 1.19 14.93
CA GLN A 48 35.92 2.55 15.26
C GLN A 48 35.98 3.49 14.04
N LYS A 49 35.87 2.96 12.82
CA LYS A 49 35.86 3.74 11.57
C LYS A 49 34.46 3.92 11.00
N VAL A 50 33.51 3.04 11.33
CA VAL A 50 32.11 3.18 10.91
C VAL A 50 31.43 4.29 11.72
N THR A 51 30.81 5.24 11.02
CA THR A 51 30.19 6.44 11.60
C THR A 51 28.68 6.34 11.77
N THR A 52 28.13 5.13 11.84
CA THR A 52 26.70 4.89 12.05
C THR A 52 26.22 5.57 13.34
N VAL A 53 25.10 6.28 13.23
CA VAL A 53 24.41 6.94 14.34
C VAL A 53 22.98 6.41 14.44
N ALA A 54 22.44 6.32 15.66
CA ALA A 54 21.02 6.15 15.92
C ALA A 54 20.47 7.36 16.68
N GLN A 55 19.34 7.89 16.24
CA GLN A 55 18.62 8.96 16.92
C GLN A 55 17.46 8.35 17.71
N LEU A 56 17.43 8.57 19.02
CA LEU A 56 16.35 8.16 19.90
C LEU A 56 15.59 9.41 20.35
N VAL A 57 14.28 9.43 20.17
CA VAL A 57 13.43 10.51 20.69
C VAL A 57 12.21 9.96 21.42
N LEU A 58 11.86 10.56 22.55
CA LEU A 58 10.63 10.30 23.26
C LEU A 58 9.57 11.33 22.84
N LEU A 59 8.53 10.85 22.16
CA LEU A 59 7.39 11.64 21.74
C LEU A 59 6.18 11.29 22.62
N VAL A 60 5.62 12.29 23.30
CA VAL A 60 4.46 12.12 24.17
C VAL A 60 3.22 12.69 23.48
N PRO A 61 2.12 11.91 23.33
CA PRO A 61 0.91 12.40 22.70
C PRO A 61 0.26 13.57 23.47
N THR A 62 -0.05 14.66 22.79
CA THR A 62 -0.55 15.92 23.42
C THR A 62 -2.04 15.91 23.78
N GLY A 63 -2.70 14.75 23.85
CA GLY A 63 -4.16 14.61 23.92
C GLY A 63 -4.92 15.61 24.82
N GLY A 64 -5.65 16.53 24.19
CA GLY A 64 -7.02 16.92 24.55
C GLY A 64 -7.31 17.63 25.87
N SER A 65 -6.33 18.16 26.62
CA SER A 65 -6.67 19.03 27.75
C SER A 65 -6.87 20.48 27.26
N GLN A 66 -8.06 21.03 27.52
CA GLN A 66 -8.50 22.43 27.33
C GLN A 66 -9.21 22.75 26.00
N GLY A 67 -10.52 22.51 25.96
CA GLY A 67 -11.42 23.49 25.33
C GLY A 67 -11.51 24.71 26.25
N PRO A 68 -11.44 25.96 25.74
CA PRO A 68 -11.63 27.12 26.58
C PRO A 68 -13.06 27.08 27.14
N SER A 69 -13.18 27.29 28.45
CA SER A 69 -14.43 27.54 29.14
C SER A 69 -15.09 28.80 28.57
N GLY A 70 -15.86 28.63 27.51
CA GLY A 70 -16.75 29.63 26.94
C GLY A 70 -18.19 29.15 27.10
N SER A 71 -18.83 29.62 28.16
CA SER A 71 -20.28 29.50 28.34
C SER A 71 -21.01 30.15 27.16
N GLY A 72 -21.57 29.34 26.26
CA GLY A 72 -22.43 29.78 25.17
C GLY A 72 -23.45 28.70 24.85
N GLY A 73 -24.63 28.80 25.46
CA GLY A 73 -25.74 27.88 25.19
C GLY A 73 -26.26 28.04 23.77
N GLY A 74 -26.40 26.92 23.08
CA GLY A 74 -27.07 26.80 21.79
C GLY A 74 -27.55 25.37 21.62
N THR A 75 -28.85 25.13 21.88
CA THR A 75 -29.54 23.86 21.66
C THR A 75 -29.83 23.69 20.17
N GLY A 76 -29.28 22.65 19.54
CA GLY A 76 -29.58 22.30 18.14
C GLY A 76 -29.18 20.86 17.81
N ASP A 77 -30.20 20.01 17.65
CA ASP A 77 -30.29 18.72 16.94
C ASP A 77 -29.01 17.88 16.76
N GLY A 78 -28.72 17.05 17.77
CA GLY A 78 -27.67 16.04 17.75
C GLY A 78 -28.22 14.63 17.60
N GLN A 79 -28.12 14.05 16.40
CA GLN A 79 -28.20 12.59 16.22
C GLN A 79 -27.09 12.00 15.32
N THR A 80 -26.29 12.82 14.63
CA THR A 80 -25.11 12.36 13.85
C THR A 80 -23.79 12.47 14.60
N GLY A 81 -23.74 13.25 15.70
CA GLY A 81 -22.55 13.39 16.54
C GLY A 81 -22.43 12.34 17.64
N ALA A 82 -23.46 11.53 17.89
CA ALA A 82 -23.48 10.56 18.98
C ALA A 82 -22.51 9.39 18.72
N ALA A 83 -22.45 8.85 17.51
CA ALA A 83 -21.57 7.72 17.19
C ALA A 83 -20.08 8.11 17.10
N GLU A 84 -19.76 9.31 16.60
CA GLU A 84 -18.39 9.85 16.64
C GLU A 84 -17.98 10.24 18.06
N ALA A 85 -18.90 10.78 18.87
CA ALA A 85 -18.67 11.05 20.28
C ALA A 85 -18.56 9.76 21.10
N GLU A 86 -19.28 8.70 20.76
CA GLU A 86 -19.27 7.41 21.45
C GLU A 86 -18.03 6.59 21.07
N ALA A 87 -17.55 6.67 19.81
CA ALA A 87 -16.26 6.12 19.40
C ALA A 87 -15.08 6.92 20.01
N ALA A 88 -15.19 8.25 20.07
CA ALA A 88 -14.20 9.09 20.76
C ALA A 88 -14.24 8.88 22.29
N ALA A 89 -15.41 8.63 22.88
CA ALA A 89 -15.57 8.31 24.30
C ALA A 89 -15.10 6.90 24.63
N ALA A 90 -15.33 5.92 23.76
CA ALA A 90 -14.79 4.56 23.88
C ALA A 90 -13.25 4.56 23.75
N ALA A 91 -12.71 5.38 22.84
CA ALA A 91 -11.26 5.62 22.71
C ALA A 91 -10.66 6.48 23.84
N GLN A 92 -11.48 7.23 24.59
CA GLN A 92 -11.08 7.96 25.81
C GLN A 92 -11.20 7.08 27.07
N GLY A 93 -12.03 6.03 27.04
CA GLY A 93 -12.17 5.04 28.11
C GLY A 93 -11.08 3.96 28.11
N ALA A 94 -10.47 3.68 26.96
CA ALA A 94 -9.21 2.95 26.85
C ALA A 94 -8.06 3.97 26.97
N GLY A 95 -7.13 3.78 27.92
CA GLY A 95 -6.05 4.74 28.20
C GLY A 95 -5.42 5.33 26.93
N GLY A 96 -5.22 6.66 26.92
CA GLY A 96 -4.79 7.40 25.73
C GLY A 96 -3.52 6.84 25.07
N ALA A 97 -3.27 7.24 23.82
CA ALA A 97 -2.13 6.74 23.04
C ALA A 97 -0.82 6.74 23.85
N PRO A 98 -0.04 5.64 23.78
CA PRO A 98 1.19 5.52 24.55
C PRO A 98 2.25 6.50 24.05
N PRO A 99 3.18 6.95 24.92
CA PRO A 99 4.40 7.60 24.50
C PRO A 99 5.19 6.72 23.53
N LEU A 100 5.84 7.32 22.54
CA LEU A 100 6.64 6.61 21.54
C LEU A 100 8.12 6.90 21.77
N VAL A 101 8.95 5.86 21.84
CA VAL A 101 10.40 6.00 21.66
C VAL A 101 10.74 5.65 20.23
N VAL A 102 11.00 6.68 19.42
CA VAL A 102 11.34 6.50 18.00
C VAL A 102 12.85 6.37 17.88
N VAL A 103 13.30 5.24 17.36
CA VAL A 103 14.69 4.97 16.98
C VAL A 103 14.80 5.15 15.48
N ASN A 104 15.67 6.04 15.00
CA ASN A 104 15.96 6.21 13.58
C ASN A 104 17.44 6.03 13.29
N THR A 105 17.79 5.24 12.29
CA THR A 105 19.21 5.01 11.93
C THR A 105 19.39 4.85 10.42
N HIS A 106 20.64 4.94 10.00
CA HIS A 106 21.10 4.53 8.68
C HIS A 106 22.31 3.61 8.90
N LEU A 107 22.12 2.31 8.71
CA LEU A 107 23.14 1.31 8.96
C LEU A 107 24.24 1.32 7.90
N PHE A 108 25.39 0.72 8.23
CA PHE A 108 26.53 0.68 7.33
C PHE A 108 26.23 -0.07 6.03
N PHE A 109 26.44 0.61 4.89
CA PHE A 109 25.99 0.19 3.56
C PHE A 109 26.76 -1.00 2.96
N HIS A 110 27.94 -1.33 3.48
CA HIS A 110 28.84 -2.27 2.78
C HIS A 110 28.23 -3.68 2.70
N PRO A 111 28.16 -4.32 1.52
CA PRO A 111 27.48 -5.62 1.34
C PRO A 111 28.03 -6.72 2.24
N PHE A 112 29.36 -6.79 2.39
CA PHE A 112 30.05 -7.80 3.21
C PHE A 112 30.14 -7.46 4.71
N ALA A 113 29.34 -6.49 5.19
CA ALA A 113 29.31 -6.10 6.60
C ALA A 113 28.00 -6.45 7.35
N PRO A 114 27.30 -7.57 7.08
CA PRO A 114 26.03 -7.87 7.75
C PRO A 114 26.24 -8.03 9.27
N HIS A 115 27.31 -8.72 9.70
CA HIS A 115 27.72 -8.81 11.10
C HIS A 115 27.83 -7.45 11.83
N ILE A 116 28.40 -6.41 11.20
CA ILE A 116 28.47 -5.06 11.81
C ILE A 116 27.06 -4.50 11.99
N ARG A 117 26.18 -4.69 11.01
CA ARG A 117 24.78 -4.25 11.10
C ARG A 117 24.03 -4.99 12.21
N SER A 118 24.20 -6.31 12.35
CA SER A 118 23.57 -7.08 13.43
C SER A 118 24.08 -6.63 14.81
N MET A 119 25.39 -6.37 14.95
CA MET A 119 25.96 -5.82 16.19
C MET A 119 25.41 -4.43 16.52
N HIS A 120 25.36 -3.53 15.54
CA HIS A 120 24.83 -2.18 15.71
C HIS A 120 23.35 -2.19 16.12
N VAL A 121 22.51 -3.01 15.48
CA VAL A 121 21.08 -3.09 15.81
C VAL A 121 20.87 -3.67 17.20
N ALA A 122 21.61 -4.72 17.59
CA ALA A 122 21.53 -5.26 18.94
C ALA A 122 21.84 -4.20 20.01
N ALA A 123 22.93 -3.46 19.82
CA ALA A 123 23.32 -2.38 20.71
C ALA A 123 22.27 -1.26 20.74
N MET A 124 21.70 -0.88 19.59
CA MET A 124 20.62 0.12 19.52
C MET A 124 19.36 -0.32 20.28
N LEU A 125 18.99 -1.61 20.22
CA LEU A 125 17.84 -2.13 20.94
C LEU A 125 18.06 -2.12 22.46
N GLU A 126 19.26 -2.46 22.92
CA GLU A 126 19.65 -2.36 24.33
C GLU A 126 19.66 -0.92 24.84
N GLU A 127 20.25 -0.01 24.07
CA GLU A 127 20.27 1.42 24.40
C GLU A 127 18.85 2.03 24.39
N ALA A 128 17.99 1.60 23.47
CA ALA A 128 16.59 2.01 23.45
C ALA A 128 15.83 1.48 24.66
N ALA A 129 16.05 0.22 25.06
CA ALA A 129 15.46 -0.34 26.28
C ALA A 129 15.92 0.41 27.53
N ALA A 130 17.22 0.71 27.64
CA ALA A 130 17.79 1.47 28.74
C ALA A 130 17.22 2.90 28.77
N ALA A 131 17.16 3.58 27.62
CA ALA A 131 16.58 4.93 27.51
C ALA A 131 15.08 4.94 27.89
N MET A 132 14.31 3.94 27.46
CA MET A 132 12.90 3.81 27.86
C MET A 132 12.74 3.67 29.38
N GLN A 133 13.56 2.84 30.03
CA GLN A 133 13.54 2.68 31.48
C GLN A 133 13.97 3.96 32.21
N GLU A 134 15.06 4.59 31.75
CA GLU A 134 15.59 5.83 32.32
C GLU A 134 14.56 6.97 32.21
N TRP A 135 13.98 7.18 31.03
CA TRP A 135 13.02 8.25 30.81
C TRP A 135 11.68 8.01 31.51
N ALA A 136 11.24 6.75 31.62
CA ALA A 136 10.07 6.41 32.42
C ALA A 136 10.28 6.70 33.92
N ALA A 137 11.51 6.53 34.43
CA ALA A 137 11.86 6.80 35.83
C ALA A 137 12.20 8.28 36.11
N ALA A 138 12.50 9.08 35.08
CA ALA A 138 12.97 10.45 35.23
C ALA A 138 11.92 11.36 35.89
N PRO A 139 12.20 11.97 37.07
CA PRO A 139 11.23 12.80 37.78
C PRO A 139 10.68 13.98 36.97
N GLY A 140 11.50 14.56 36.09
CA GLY A 140 11.07 15.65 35.21
C GLY A 140 10.10 15.24 34.11
N LEU A 141 10.05 13.95 33.76
CA LEU A 141 9.16 13.42 32.71
C LEU A 141 7.90 12.77 33.28
N GLN A 142 7.88 12.42 34.57
CA GLN A 142 6.71 11.82 35.22
C GLN A 142 5.41 12.61 35.00
N PRO A 143 5.37 13.96 35.07
CA PRO A 143 4.13 14.70 34.81
C PRO A 143 3.58 14.51 33.39
N LEU A 144 4.46 14.34 32.39
CA LEU A 144 4.07 14.13 30.99
C LEU A 144 3.61 12.68 30.74
N LEU A 145 4.21 11.73 31.45
CA LEU A 145 3.98 10.29 31.31
C LEU A 145 2.86 9.75 32.22
N ALA A 146 2.49 10.49 33.27
CA ALA A 146 1.48 10.06 34.25
C ALA A 146 0.14 9.71 33.60
N GLY A 147 -0.45 8.59 34.02
CA GLY A 147 -1.74 8.11 33.51
C GLY A 147 -1.71 7.50 32.10
N ARG A 148 -0.52 7.32 31.52
CA ARG A 148 -0.33 6.69 30.21
C ARG A 148 0.31 5.31 30.35
N GLY A 149 0.21 4.50 29.29
CA GLY A 149 0.99 3.27 29.18
C GLY A 149 2.50 3.56 29.13
N PRO A 150 3.34 2.54 29.34
CA PRO A 150 4.79 2.69 29.22
C PRO A 150 5.16 3.14 27.78
N PRO A 151 6.28 3.87 27.61
CA PRO A 151 6.77 4.18 26.28
C PRO A 151 6.98 2.92 25.44
N THR A 152 6.53 2.95 24.19
CA THR A 152 6.65 1.83 23.24
C THR A 152 7.64 2.17 22.12
N PRO A 153 8.46 1.21 21.65
CA PRO A 153 9.43 1.46 20.60
C PRO A 153 8.78 1.57 19.21
N LEU A 154 9.34 2.44 18.38
CA LEU A 154 9.15 2.50 16.94
C LEU A 154 10.54 2.59 16.29
N PHE A 155 11.00 1.53 15.63
CA PHE A 155 12.34 1.45 15.05
C PHE A 155 12.25 1.63 13.53
N VAL A 156 12.87 2.67 13.00
CA VAL A 156 12.77 3.06 11.59
C VAL A 156 14.14 3.33 10.98
N GLY A 157 14.20 3.29 9.66
CA GLY A 157 15.34 3.79 8.89
C GLY A 157 15.78 2.86 7.77
N ASP A 158 16.87 3.27 7.13
CA ASP A 158 17.59 2.48 6.14
C ASP A 158 18.51 1.49 6.86
N LEU A 159 18.15 0.22 6.81
CA LEU A 159 18.89 -0.85 7.48
C LEU A 159 19.97 -1.44 6.59
N ASN A 160 20.10 -1.03 5.32
CA ASN A 160 21.06 -1.59 4.36
C ASN A 160 21.12 -3.12 4.40
N SER A 161 19.97 -3.75 4.60
CA SER A 161 19.82 -5.18 4.83
C SER A 161 18.63 -5.68 4.02
N ASP A 162 18.92 -6.23 2.84
CA ASP A 162 17.92 -6.73 1.91
C ASP A 162 17.54 -8.19 2.17
N LEU A 163 16.50 -8.64 1.46
CA LEU A 163 15.96 -10.00 1.56
C LEU A 163 16.39 -10.90 0.38
N ASN A 164 17.27 -10.44 -0.52
CA ASN A 164 17.56 -11.11 -1.78
C ASN A 164 18.28 -12.45 -1.57
N ASP A 165 19.17 -12.51 -0.57
CA ASP A 165 19.93 -13.72 -0.20
C ASP A 165 19.31 -14.46 1.02
N GLY A 166 18.07 -14.14 1.37
CA GLY A 166 17.37 -14.64 2.55
C GLY A 166 17.21 -13.58 3.64
N ILE A 167 16.85 -14.00 4.85
CA ILE A 167 16.52 -13.05 5.92
C ILE A 167 17.80 -12.62 6.63
N PRO A 168 18.18 -11.32 6.60
CA PRO A 168 19.40 -10.85 7.23
C PRO A 168 19.25 -10.85 8.75
N GLY A 169 20.37 -10.98 9.46
CA GLY A 169 20.38 -11.09 10.91
C GLY A 169 19.79 -9.88 11.63
N VAL A 170 19.83 -8.69 11.02
CA VAL A 170 19.11 -7.50 11.51
C VAL A 170 17.60 -7.72 11.54
N VAL A 171 17.03 -8.20 10.43
CA VAL A 171 15.58 -8.47 10.30
C VAL A 171 15.18 -9.64 11.19
N GLU A 172 16.02 -10.67 11.28
CA GLU A 172 15.82 -11.79 12.20
C GLU A 172 15.80 -11.34 13.66
N LEU A 173 16.79 -10.57 14.09
CA LEU A 173 16.91 -10.09 15.45
C LEU A 173 15.71 -9.20 15.82
N LEU A 174 15.30 -8.29 14.94
CA LEU A 174 14.14 -7.42 15.17
C LEU A 174 12.84 -8.23 15.29
N ARG A 175 12.62 -9.24 14.43
CA ARG A 175 11.34 -10.00 14.42
C ARG A 175 11.24 -11.08 15.48
N SER A 176 12.33 -11.79 15.78
CA SER A 176 12.31 -12.95 16.69
C SER A 176 12.86 -12.62 18.08
N GLY A 177 13.53 -11.47 18.21
CA GLY A 177 14.24 -11.07 19.41
C GLY A 177 15.51 -11.88 19.65
N ARG A 178 15.94 -12.75 18.72
CA ARG A 178 17.12 -13.59 18.89
C ARG A 178 17.92 -13.69 17.60
N LEU A 179 19.25 -13.77 17.74
CA LEU A 179 20.15 -14.08 16.64
C LEU A 179 21.19 -15.11 17.11
N PRO A 180 21.13 -16.37 16.63
CA PRO A 180 22.08 -17.41 17.03
C PRO A 180 23.52 -17.11 16.63
N ALA A 181 24.49 -17.63 17.39
CA ALA A 181 25.92 -17.51 17.10
C ALA A 181 26.37 -18.19 15.79
N ASP A 182 25.58 -19.11 15.24
CA ASP A 182 25.85 -19.81 13.99
C ASP A 182 25.12 -19.22 12.77
N TYR A 183 24.41 -18.11 12.96
CA TYR A 183 23.70 -17.38 11.91
C TYR A 183 24.64 -16.90 10.79
N TRP A 184 24.13 -16.82 9.57
CA TRP A 184 24.95 -16.64 8.37
C TRP A 184 25.61 -15.25 8.28
N ASP A 185 25.00 -14.19 8.84
CA ASP A 185 25.60 -12.85 8.98
C ASP A 185 27.01 -12.89 9.59
N TRP A 186 27.26 -13.81 10.53
CA TRP A 186 28.55 -13.95 11.22
C TRP A 186 29.64 -14.53 10.32
N ARG A 187 29.25 -15.34 9.32
CA ARG A 187 30.19 -16.04 8.41
C ARG A 187 30.92 -15.04 7.51
N GLU A 188 30.22 -14.04 7.00
CA GLU A 188 30.79 -12.97 6.18
C GLU A 188 31.74 -12.08 7.00
N GLY A 189 31.48 -11.90 8.30
CA GLY A 189 32.41 -11.22 9.20
C GLY A 189 33.74 -11.96 9.39
N ALA A 190 33.73 -13.30 9.30
CA ALA A 190 34.96 -14.08 9.30
C ALA A 190 35.79 -13.87 8.03
N ALA A 191 35.13 -13.61 6.89
CA ALA A 191 35.72 -13.33 5.57
C ALA A 191 36.14 -11.86 5.38
N PHE A 192 35.52 -10.92 6.11
CA PHE A 192 35.94 -9.52 6.22
C PHE A 192 37.43 -9.39 6.62
N ARG A 193 37.99 -10.43 7.27
CA ARG A 193 39.42 -10.58 7.60
C ARG A 193 40.38 -10.70 6.39
N ARG A 194 39.92 -11.22 5.24
CA ARG A 194 40.81 -11.64 4.12
C ARG A 194 40.84 -10.69 2.92
N VAL A 195 39.87 -9.81 2.78
CA VAL A 195 39.75 -8.94 1.59
C VAL A 195 40.63 -7.68 1.66
N GLY A 196 41.23 -7.38 2.82
CA GLY A 196 42.28 -6.35 2.94
C GLY A 196 43.60 -6.71 2.24
N VAL A 197 43.82 -7.98 1.86
CA VAL A 197 45.10 -8.44 1.28
C VAL A 197 44.96 -8.98 -0.16
N LEU A 198 43.75 -9.34 -0.62
CA LEU A 198 43.56 -9.95 -1.94
C LEU A 198 42.57 -9.24 -2.90
N MET A 199 42.12 -8.02 -2.62
CA MET A 199 41.60 -7.12 -3.66
C MET A 199 42.54 -5.95 -3.88
N ARG A 200 43.32 -6.07 -4.96
CA ARG A 200 44.27 -5.07 -5.45
C ARG A 200 43.59 -3.82 -6.05
N PHE A 201 42.39 -3.44 -5.60
CA PHE A 201 41.69 -2.22 -6.03
C PHE A 201 40.88 -1.44 -4.98
N CYS A 202 40.77 -1.89 -3.73
CA CYS A 202 40.19 -1.04 -2.66
C CYS A 202 41.14 -0.95 -1.48
N VAL A 203 42.11 -0.04 -1.61
CA VAL A 203 42.91 0.44 -0.49
C VAL A 203 41.97 1.19 0.47
N TRP A 204 41.69 0.59 1.63
CA TRP A 204 41.24 1.34 2.80
C TRP A 204 42.39 2.25 3.23
N GLY A 205 42.38 3.48 2.71
CA GLY A 205 43.43 4.48 2.94
C GLY A 205 43.29 5.77 2.12
N LYS A 206 42.09 6.09 1.64
CA LYS A 206 41.82 7.44 1.13
C LYS A 206 41.33 8.31 2.28
N GLU A 207 41.97 9.46 2.50
CA GLU A 207 41.57 10.44 3.51
C GLU A 207 40.13 10.92 3.23
N GLU A 208 39.37 11.31 4.26
CA GLU A 208 37.93 11.71 4.14
C GLU A 208 37.67 12.76 3.05
N GLY A 209 38.68 13.55 2.67
CA GLY A 209 38.62 14.52 1.58
C GLY A 209 38.49 13.90 0.18
N GLU A 210 39.11 12.75 -0.09
CA GLU A 210 39.11 12.16 -1.44
C GLU A 210 37.78 11.47 -1.78
N TYR A 211 37.07 10.92 -0.78
CA TYR A 211 35.70 10.40 -0.98
C TYR A 211 34.69 11.53 -1.20
N ALA A 212 34.86 12.67 -0.52
CA ALA A 212 34.05 13.86 -0.74
C ALA A 212 34.31 14.47 -2.14
N GLU A 213 35.57 14.44 -2.59
CA GLU A 213 35.95 14.86 -3.94
C GLU A 213 35.43 13.91 -5.02
N GLU A 214 35.44 12.59 -4.80
CA GLU A 214 34.84 11.63 -5.73
C GLU A 214 33.32 11.76 -5.79
N GLN A 215 32.64 11.99 -4.67
CA GLN A 215 31.19 12.29 -4.66
C GLN A 215 30.88 13.62 -5.34
N GLN A 216 31.72 14.65 -5.15
CA GLN A 216 31.58 15.92 -5.87
C GLN A 216 31.87 15.76 -7.37
N GLN A 217 32.85 14.95 -7.76
CA GLN A 217 33.15 14.65 -9.15
C GLN A 217 32.04 13.84 -9.81
N GLN A 218 31.42 12.88 -9.10
CA GLN A 218 30.25 12.15 -9.58
C GLN A 218 29.03 13.07 -9.70
N GLN A 219 28.79 13.97 -8.74
CA GLN A 219 27.75 14.99 -8.86
C GLN A 219 28.01 15.95 -10.03
N GLN A 220 29.25 16.38 -10.24
CA GLN A 220 29.61 17.23 -11.37
C GLN A 220 29.48 16.49 -12.70
N GLN A 221 29.85 15.21 -12.78
CA GLN A 221 29.63 14.38 -13.97
C GLN A 221 28.14 14.17 -14.25
N GLN A 222 27.31 13.93 -13.22
CA GLN A 222 25.86 13.85 -13.40
C GLN A 222 25.26 15.19 -13.84
N GLN A 223 25.71 16.32 -13.29
CA GLN A 223 25.29 17.65 -13.73
C GLN A 223 25.74 17.94 -15.17
N GLN A 224 26.95 17.54 -15.55
CA GLN A 224 27.43 17.65 -16.94
C GLN A 224 26.65 16.74 -17.89
N GLN A 225 26.31 15.52 -17.49
CA GLN A 225 25.46 14.63 -18.29
C GLN A 225 24.05 15.17 -18.43
N GLN A 226 23.47 15.75 -17.38
CA GLN A 226 22.16 16.42 -17.46
C GLN A 226 22.21 17.66 -18.36
N GLN A 227 23.29 18.46 -18.31
CA GLN A 227 23.48 19.60 -19.22
C GLN A 227 23.68 19.15 -20.68
N GLN A 228 24.43 18.06 -20.91
CA GLN A 228 24.59 17.48 -22.25
C GLN A 228 23.29 16.88 -22.79
N GLN A 229 22.47 16.24 -21.94
CA GLN A 229 21.15 15.75 -22.33
C GLN A 229 20.17 16.91 -22.63
N GLN A 230 20.27 18.04 -21.92
CA GLN A 230 19.49 19.24 -22.24
C GLN A 230 19.93 19.90 -23.54
N GLN A 231 21.24 19.86 -23.88
CA GLN A 231 21.75 20.39 -25.14
C GLN A 231 21.45 19.48 -26.35
N GLN A 232 21.37 18.16 -26.16
CA GLN A 232 21.03 17.20 -27.20
C GLN A 232 19.53 17.12 -27.53
N GLN A 233 18.67 17.81 -26.77
CA GLN A 233 17.24 17.93 -27.09
C GLN A 233 16.93 18.90 -28.26
N HIS A 234 17.93 19.43 -28.96
CA HIS A 234 17.73 20.30 -30.14
C HIS A 234 18.08 19.68 -31.50
N GLU A 235 18.59 18.44 -31.57
CA GLU A 235 18.80 17.75 -32.85
C GLU A 235 18.38 16.26 -32.76
N GLN A 236 17.29 15.90 -33.47
CA GLN A 236 16.63 14.56 -33.57
C GLN A 236 17.57 13.42 -34.05
N PRO A 237 17.25 12.08 -33.98
CA PRO A 237 15.92 11.41 -33.95
C PRO A 237 15.76 10.22 -32.95
N THR A 238 14.51 9.77 -32.78
CA THR A 238 14.12 8.62 -31.94
C THR A 238 14.52 7.27 -32.54
N LEU A 239 15.45 6.58 -31.89
CA LEU A 239 15.66 5.14 -32.05
C LEU A 239 14.95 4.39 -30.90
N PRO A 240 14.38 3.20 -31.15
CA PRO A 240 13.74 2.42 -30.10
C PRO A 240 14.84 1.88 -29.16
N LEU A 241 14.82 2.32 -27.91
CA LEU A 241 15.60 1.69 -26.86
C LEU A 241 15.06 0.28 -26.67
N ARG A 242 15.94 -0.69 -26.92
CA ARG A 242 15.71 -2.12 -26.71
C ARG A 242 15.53 -2.34 -25.21
N ASP A 243 14.44 -2.98 -24.83
CA ASP A 243 14.13 -3.34 -23.45
C ASP A 243 15.22 -4.27 -22.89
N GLY A 244 16.15 -3.72 -22.12
CA GLY A 244 17.16 -4.46 -21.37
C GLY A 244 16.57 -5.09 -20.10
N HIS A 245 15.42 -5.75 -20.22
CA HIS A 245 14.70 -6.35 -19.10
C HIS A 245 15.26 -7.70 -18.63
N ASP A 246 16.25 -8.25 -19.32
CA ASP A 246 17.02 -9.40 -18.83
C ASP A 246 18.49 -9.01 -18.74
N PHE A 247 18.88 -8.53 -17.56
CA PHE A 247 20.25 -8.68 -17.09
C PHE A 247 20.19 -9.68 -15.95
N ASP A 248 20.92 -10.79 -16.10
CA ASP A 248 21.21 -11.66 -14.97
C ASP A 248 21.74 -10.78 -13.83
N PRO A 249 21.30 -11.02 -12.57
CA PRO A 249 21.90 -10.36 -11.43
C PRO A 249 23.43 -10.53 -11.57
N PRO A 250 24.24 -9.48 -11.30
CA PRO A 250 25.69 -9.67 -11.22
C PRO A 250 25.91 -10.89 -10.33
N ALA A 251 26.64 -11.86 -10.87
CA ALA A 251 26.69 -13.23 -10.39
C ALA A 251 26.64 -13.26 -8.86
N ALA A 252 25.71 -14.10 -8.37
CA ALA A 252 25.63 -14.60 -7.01
C ALA A 252 26.95 -14.42 -6.25
N SER A 253 26.84 -14.00 -4.98
CA SER A 253 27.80 -14.36 -3.93
C SER A 253 28.47 -15.67 -4.32
N PRO A 254 29.79 -15.66 -4.62
CA PRO A 254 30.40 -16.76 -5.35
C PRO A 254 30.07 -18.05 -4.63
N SER A 255 29.27 -18.91 -5.28
CA SER A 255 28.94 -20.26 -4.83
C SER A 255 30.14 -21.22 -4.98
N ALA A 256 31.35 -20.66 -5.07
CA ALA A 256 32.55 -21.40 -4.73
C ALA A 256 32.44 -21.77 -3.25
N PRO A 257 32.61 -23.05 -2.88
CA PRO A 257 32.73 -23.41 -1.48
C PRO A 257 33.95 -22.66 -0.94
N LEU A 258 33.70 -21.58 -0.19
CA LEU A 258 34.71 -20.95 0.64
C LEU A 258 35.23 -22.05 1.54
N GLU A 259 36.47 -22.50 1.30
CA GLU A 259 37.14 -23.48 2.14
C GLU A 259 36.88 -23.12 3.60
N ALA A 260 36.32 -24.10 4.33
CA ALA A 260 35.95 -23.94 5.72
C ALA A 260 37.12 -23.29 6.48
N PRO A 261 36.94 -22.13 7.12
CA PRO A 261 38.01 -21.51 7.87
C PRO A 261 38.44 -22.49 8.96
N SER A 262 39.74 -22.79 9.03
CA SER A 262 40.34 -23.68 10.04
C SER A 262 40.22 -23.16 11.48
N SER A 263 39.59 -22.00 11.69
CA SER A 263 39.10 -21.53 12.99
C SER A 263 37.89 -20.61 12.81
N ALA A 264 36.72 -21.02 13.31
CA ALA A 264 35.49 -20.23 13.30
C ALA A 264 35.73 -18.87 14.01
N ALA A 265 35.37 -17.74 13.39
CA ALA A 265 34.89 -16.66 14.24
C ALA A 265 33.59 -17.18 14.84
N HIS A 266 33.56 -17.38 16.14
CA HIS A 266 32.33 -17.69 16.84
C HIS A 266 31.47 -16.43 16.77
N GLY A 267 30.30 -16.51 16.13
CA GLY A 267 29.27 -15.49 16.30
C GLY A 267 28.89 -15.37 17.77
N VAL A 268 28.09 -14.37 18.10
CA VAL A 268 27.55 -14.20 19.46
C VAL A 268 26.07 -14.53 19.41
N ASP A 269 25.59 -15.29 20.40
CA ASP A 269 24.15 -15.45 20.62
C ASP A 269 23.58 -14.13 21.14
N LEU A 270 22.78 -13.47 20.32
CA LEU A 270 22.12 -12.21 20.69
C LEU A 270 20.70 -12.46 21.15
N THR A 271 20.31 -11.75 22.19
CA THR A 271 18.91 -11.66 22.64
C THR A 271 18.56 -10.20 22.78
N ALA A 272 17.60 -9.74 21.97
CA ALA A 272 17.08 -8.39 22.06
C ALA A 272 16.15 -8.25 23.29
N PRO A 273 16.08 -7.05 23.91
CA PRO A 273 15.19 -6.79 25.04
C PRO A 273 13.70 -6.87 24.69
N PHE A 274 13.35 -6.76 23.40
CA PHE A 274 12.00 -6.89 22.88
C PHE A 274 12.03 -7.29 21.40
N ALA A 275 10.96 -7.91 20.93
CA ALA A 275 10.75 -8.23 19.51
C ALA A 275 9.71 -7.29 18.89
N LEU A 276 9.90 -6.95 17.63
CA LEU A 276 9.09 -6.01 16.87
C LEU A 276 8.49 -6.69 15.63
N ALA A 277 7.44 -6.10 15.07
CA ALA A 277 6.90 -6.52 13.78
C ALA A 277 7.19 -5.47 12.71
N SER A 278 7.53 -5.91 11.49
CA SER A 278 7.55 -5.01 10.33
C SER A 278 6.12 -4.57 10.04
N ALA A 279 5.91 -3.27 9.80
CA ALA A 279 4.60 -2.67 9.60
C ALA A 279 3.82 -3.27 8.41
N ASP A 280 4.52 -3.85 7.44
CA ASP A 280 3.96 -4.48 6.25
C ASP A 280 4.19 -6.00 6.20
N ALA A 281 4.64 -6.61 7.30
CA ALA A 281 5.06 -8.00 7.33
C ALA A 281 6.10 -8.37 6.24
N LEU A 282 6.98 -7.44 5.89
CA LEU A 282 8.01 -7.59 4.85
C LEU A 282 7.45 -7.75 3.42
N ALA A 283 6.22 -7.28 3.18
CA ALA A 283 5.55 -7.41 1.89
C ALA A 283 6.00 -6.38 0.84
N THR A 284 6.64 -5.26 1.25
CA THR A 284 7.13 -4.24 0.33
C THR A 284 8.23 -4.83 -0.56
N PRO A 285 8.07 -4.83 -1.90
CA PRO A 285 8.97 -5.58 -2.77
C PRO A 285 10.36 -4.92 -2.92
N TYR A 286 10.43 -3.61 -2.76
CA TYR A 286 11.66 -2.82 -2.80
C TYR A 286 11.40 -1.42 -2.26
N THR A 287 12.43 -0.81 -1.72
CA THR A 287 12.47 0.61 -1.36
C THR A 287 13.62 1.33 -2.03
N ASN A 288 14.72 0.64 -2.36
CA ASN A 288 15.76 1.14 -3.25
C ASN A 288 15.58 0.55 -4.67
N TYR A 289 15.66 1.38 -5.71
CA TYR A 289 15.55 0.93 -7.10
C TYR A 289 16.45 1.72 -8.06
N THR A 290 17.68 1.24 -8.20
CA THR A 290 18.74 1.86 -9.01
C THR A 290 19.20 0.95 -10.15
N SER A 291 20.04 1.46 -11.05
CA SER A 291 20.62 0.64 -12.11
C SER A 291 21.55 -0.42 -11.50
N GLY A 292 21.20 -1.70 -11.70
CA GLY A 292 21.99 -2.84 -11.23
C GLY A 292 21.71 -3.26 -9.77
N TYR A 293 20.84 -2.56 -9.05
CA TYR A 293 20.50 -2.91 -7.68
C TYR A 293 19.06 -2.55 -7.30
N LYS A 294 18.35 -3.50 -6.68
CA LYS A 294 16.96 -3.39 -6.28
C LYS A 294 16.76 -4.18 -4.99
N ALA A 295 16.28 -3.53 -3.95
CA ALA A 295 16.16 -4.15 -2.64
C ALA A 295 15.16 -3.44 -1.74
N LEU A 296 14.59 -4.18 -0.79
CA LEU A 296 13.94 -3.64 0.40
C LEU A 296 15.03 -3.33 1.43
N LEU A 297 15.26 -2.05 1.71
CA LEU A 297 16.27 -1.58 2.68
C LEU A 297 15.67 -0.74 3.81
N ASP A 298 14.51 -0.13 3.57
CA ASP A 298 13.87 0.82 4.47
C ASP A 298 12.70 0.17 5.19
N TYR A 299 12.73 0.21 6.52
CA TYR A 299 11.76 -0.51 7.34
C TYR A 299 11.14 0.39 8.39
N VAL A 300 9.91 0.03 8.79
CA VAL A 300 9.22 0.57 9.97
C VAL A 300 8.81 -0.60 10.85
N TRP A 301 9.42 -0.68 12.02
CA TRP A 301 9.18 -1.73 13.01
C TRP A 301 8.46 -1.16 14.22
N HIS A 302 7.41 -1.84 14.66
CA HIS A 302 6.62 -1.42 15.82
C HIS A 302 6.43 -2.56 16.81
N ASP A 303 6.13 -2.24 18.06
CA ASP A 303 5.65 -3.23 19.01
C ASP A 303 4.26 -3.71 18.57
N PRO A 304 4.11 -5.00 18.18
CA PRO A 304 2.84 -5.51 17.71
C PRO A 304 1.84 -5.70 18.85
N GLN A 305 2.23 -5.70 20.12
CA GLN A 305 1.31 -5.82 21.26
C GLN A 305 0.64 -4.48 21.59
N VAL A 306 1.26 -3.37 21.22
CA VAL A 306 0.81 -2.02 21.59
C VAL A 306 0.23 -1.25 20.39
N LEU A 307 0.81 -1.42 19.20
CA LEU A 307 0.42 -0.72 17.99
C LEU A 307 -0.10 -1.69 16.92
N ALA A 308 -1.05 -1.21 16.13
CA ALA A 308 -1.57 -1.89 14.96
C ALA A 308 -1.48 -0.97 13.73
N VAL A 309 -1.17 -1.58 12.59
CA VAL A 309 -1.13 -0.89 11.30
C VAL A 309 -2.56 -0.77 10.79
N SER A 310 -3.01 0.46 10.58
CA SER A 310 -4.34 0.77 10.05
C SER A 310 -4.32 0.89 8.53
N ARG A 311 -3.29 1.54 7.97
CA ARG A 311 -3.13 1.77 6.52
C ARG A 311 -1.66 1.80 6.14
N GLN A 312 -1.38 1.51 4.88
CA GLN A 312 -0.07 1.59 4.26
C GLN A 312 -0.18 2.39 2.96
N LEU A 313 0.81 3.24 2.68
CA LEU A 313 1.01 3.79 1.35
C LEU A 313 1.59 2.68 0.45
N PRO A 314 0.88 2.26 -0.62
CA PRO A 314 1.39 1.21 -1.49
C PRO A 314 2.70 1.61 -2.16
N CYS A 315 3.63 0.66 -2.29
CA CYS A 315 4.85 0.86 -3.04
C CYS A 315 4.52 1.18 -4.52
N PRO A 316 5.05 2.28 -5.09
CA PRO A 316 4.89 2.61 -6.50
C PRO A 316 5.29 1.44 -7.43
N PRO A 317 4.41 1.00 -8.35
CA PRO A 317 4.77 -0.06 -9.30
C PRO A 317 5.86 0.44 -10.27
N PRO A 318 6.71 -0.44 -10.82
CA PRO A 318 7.83 -0.04 -11.69
C PRO A 318 7.41 0.82 -12.89
N GLN A 319 6.19 0.60 -13.40
CA GLN A 319 5.62 1.36 -14.52
C GLN A 319 5.40 2.84 -14.16
N LEU A 320 5.04 3.14 -12.90
CA LEU A 320 4.87 4.50 -12.42
C LEU A 320 6.21 5.22 -12.26
N LEU A 321 7.26 4.48 -11.91
CA LEU A 321 8.62 5.00 -11.79
C LEU A 321 9.17 5.44 -13.16
N GLY A 322 8.79 4.73 -14.23
CA GLY A 322 9.21 5.05 -15.60
C GLY A 322 10.69 4.81 -15.87
N GLY A 323 11.37 4.05 -15.00
CA GLY A 323 12.81 3.80 -15.01
C GLY A 323 13.37 3.61 -13.60
N PHE A 324 14.69 3.59 -13.49
CA PHE A 324 15.39 3.64 -12.20
C PHE A 324 15.21 5.01 -11.54
N VAL A 325 15.33 5.04 -10.22
CA VAL A 325 15.31 6.27 -9.42
C VAL A 325 16.73 6.58 -8.89
N PRO A 326 17.10 7.86 -8.66
CA PRO A 326 16.27 9.06 -8.79
C PRO A 326 15.93 9.40 -10.25
N SER A 327 14.85 10.15 -10.43
CA SER A 327 14.37 10.67 -11.71
C SER A 327 13.72 12.04 -11.50
N PRO A 328 13.35 12.79 -12.56
CA PRO A 328 12.63 14.06 -12.40
C PRO A 328 11.31 13.96 -11.61
N ARG A 329 10.74 12.74 -11.48
CA ARG A 329 9.51 12.46 -10.70
C ARG A 329 9.81 11.95 -9.29
N PHE A 330 10.98 11.35 -9.08
CA PHE A 330 11.38 10.69 -7.83
C PHE A 330 12.73 11.23 -7.36
N PRO A 331 12.78 12.07 -6.32
CA PRO A 331 13.97 12.84 -5.98
C PRO A 331 15.08 12.04 -5.26
N SER A 332 14.88 10.75 -5.01
CA SER A 332 15.82 9.86 -4.33
C SER A 332 15.82 8.50 -5.03
N ASP A 333 16.95 7.81 -4.92
CA ASP A 333 17.13 6.38 -5.19
C ASP A 333 16.32 5.45 -4.26
N HIS A 334 15.83 5.99 -3.14
CA HIS A 334 14.90 5.34 -2.23
C HIS A 334 13.47 5.86 -2.38
N LEU A 335 12.50 4.99 -2.09
CA LEU A 335 11.07 5.26 -2.04
C LEU A 335 10.63 5.38 -0.59
N ALA A 336 9.87 6.42 -0.29
CA ALA A 336 9.33 6.62 1.06
C ALA A 336 8.33 5.51 1.42
N VAL A 337 8.55 4.88 2.56
CA VAL A 337 7.56 4.00 3.20
C VAL A 337 6.71 4.81 4.18
N ALA A 338 5.39 4.61 4.16
CA ALA A 338 4.47 5.35 5.04
C ALA A 338 3.34 4.45 5.54
N TYR A 339 3.08 4.55 6.84
CA TYR A 339 2.09 3.74 7.54
C TYR A 339 1.29 4.59 8.52
N ASP A 340 -0.02 4.35 8.59
CA ASP A 340 -0.85 4.84 9.69
C ASP A 340 -0.83 3.81 10.80
N LEU A 341 -0.25 4.17 11.95
CA LEU A 341 -0.24 3.35 13.16
C LEU A 341 -1.26 3.88 14.18
N VAL A 342 -1.98 2.96 14.82
CA VAL A 342 -2.95 3.28 15.87
C VAL A 342 -2.71 2.39 17.10
N PRO A 343 -3.12 2.81 18.30
CA PRO A 343 -3.12 1.92 19.46
C PRO A 343 -3.92 0.65 19.16
N ARG A 344 -3.36 -0.52 19.45
CA ARG A 344 -3.98 -1.82 19.17
C ARG A 344 -5.36 -1.94 19.81
N ALA A 345 -5.50 -1.55 21.07
CA ALA A 345 -6.79 -1.56 21.76
C ALA A 345 -7.85 -0.73 21.03
N ALA A 346 -7.47 0.40 20.43
CA ALA A 346 -8.39 1.23 19.64
C ALA A 346 -8.75 0.56 18.31
N ALA A 347 -7.79 -0.09 17.64
CA ALA A 347 -8.08 -0.88 16.42
C ALA A 347 -9.01 -2.05 16.70
N GLU A 348 -8.78 -2.78 17.79
CA GLU A 348 -9.59 -3.91 18.22
C GLU A 348 -11.00 -3.46 18.65
N ALA A 349 -11.11 -2.35 19.38
CA ALA A 349 -12.40 -1.76 19.72
C ALA A 349 -13.17 -1.29 18.48
N ALA A 350 -12.50 -0.67 17.52
CA ALA A 350 -13.12 -0.26 16.25
C ALA A 350 -13.62 -1.48 15.45
N ALA A 351 -12.82 -2.55 15.41
CA ALA A 351 -13.20 -3.82 14.77
C ALA A 351 -14.37 -4.50 15.50
N ALA A 352 -14.37 -4.52 16.83
CA ALA A 352 -15.45 -5.08 17.65
C ALA A 352 -16.74 -4.26 17.51
N ALA A 353 -16.65 -2.92 17.50
CA ALA A 353 -17.78 -2.05 17.26
C ALA A 353 -18.35 -2.24 15.84
N ALA A 354 -17.49 -2.44 14.83
CA ALA A 354 -17.94 -2.83 13.50
C ALA A 354 -18.67 -4.18 13.53
N ALA A 355 -18.10 -5.20 14.20
CA ALA A 355 -18.73 -6.50 14.35
C ALA A 355 -20.06 -6.47 15.15
N ALA A 356 -20.22 -5.54 16.10
CA ALA A 356 -21.44 -5.34 16.86
C ALA A 356 -22.53 -4.62 16.03
N ARG A 357 -22.14 -3.59 15.26
CA ARG A 357 -23.06 -2.93 14.30
C ARG A 357 -23.62 -3.94 13.32
N VAL A 358 -22.72 -4.73 12.74
CA VAL A 358 -23.00 -5.91 11.94
C VAL A 358 -24.02 -6.85 12.61
N ALA A 359 -23.79 -7.27 13.85
CA ALA A 359 -24.72 -8.17 14.56
C ALA A 359 -26.11 -7.55 14.78
N ASN A 360 -26.17 -6.25 15.08
CA ASN A 360 -27.43 -5.52 15.27
C ASN A 360 -28.19 -5.33 13.95
N THR A 361 -27.49 -5.09 12.83
CA THR A 361 -28.08 -5.02 11.49
C THR A 361 -28.63 -6.37 11.03
N ALA A 362 -27.94 -7.48 11.37
CA ALA A 362 -28.40 -8.84 11.07
C ALA A 362 -29.72 -9.20 11.78
N ALA A 363 -29.93 -8.68 13.00
CA ALA A 363 -31.17 -8.89 13.76
C ALA A 363 -32.37 -8.09 13.19
N ALA A 364 -32.12 -6.99 12.47
CA ALA A 364 -33.15 -6.13 11.91
C ALA A 364 -33.60 -6.53 10.48
N ASN A 365 -32.75 -7.21 9.70
CA ASN A 365 -32.91 -7.29 8.24
C ASN A 365 -33.31 -8.66 7.67
N GLY A 366 -34.38 -9.26 8.21
CA GLY A 366 -35.13 -10.32 7.51
C GLY A 366 -34.36 -11.63 7.19
N GLY A 367 -33.24 -11.89 7.87
CA GLY A 367 -32.46 -13.13 7.72
C GLY A 367 -31.14 -13.01 6.96
N CYS A 368 -30.78 -11.82 6.46
CA CYS A 368 -29.45 -11.56 5.90
C CYS A 368 -28.41 -11.47 7.02
N GLN A 369 -27.46 -12.42 7.06
CA GLN A 369 -26.42 -12.42 8.07
C GLN A 369 -25.39 -11.35 7.73
N VAL A 370 -25.26 -10.31 8.54
CA VAL A 370 -24.15 -9.37 8.37
C VAL A 370 -22.92 -9.91 9.11
N LEU A 371 -21.72 -9.75 8.53
CA LEU A 371 -20.41 -10.09 9.09
C LEU A 371 -19.41 -8.94 8.83
N PRO A 372 -18.33 -8.76 9.61
CA PRO A 372 -17.29 -7.80 9.27
C PRO A 372 -16.49 -8.27 8.04
N ALA A 373 -16.07 -7.35 7.17
CA ALA A 373 -15.29 -7.63 5.95
C ALA A 373 -13.79 -7.89 6.24
N LEU A 374 -13.50 -8.91 7.03
CA LEU A 374 -12.14 -9.31 7.42
C LEU A 374 -11.56 -10.37 6.46
N PRO A 375 -10.25 -10.35 6.14
CA PRO A 375 -9.65 -11.29 5.19
C PRO A 375 -9.96 -12.76 5.46
N GLU A 376 -9.95 -13.20 6.72
CA GLU A 376 -10.22 -14.58 7.13
C GLU A 376 -11.65 -15.05 6.83
N ARG A 377 -12.57 -14.14 6.51
CA ARG A 377 -13.96 -14.45 6.15
C ARG A 377 -14.21 -14.56 4.64
N ALA A 378 -13.19 -14.26 3.83
CA ALA A 378 -13.32 -14.30 2.36
C ALA A 378 -13.75 -15.69 1.85
N ALA A 379 -13.21 -16.77 2.43
CA ALA A 379 -13.57 -18.14 2.06
C ALA A 379 -15.06 -18.45 2.30
N GLY A 380 -15.64 -17.92 3.38
CA GLY A 380 -17.07 -18.05 3.69
C GLY A 380 -17.95 -17.30 2.69
N ALA A 381 -17.55 -16.07 2.31
CA ALA A 381 -18.23 -15.31 1.27
C ALA A 381 -18.18 -16.04 -0.08
N ALA A 382 -17.01 -16.54 -0.47
CA ALA A 382 -16.83 -17.30 -1.70
C ALA A 382 -17.69 -18.58 -1.71
N ALA A 383 -17.81 -19.29 -0.58
CA ALA A 383 -18.67 -20.45 -0.47
C ALA A 383 -20.17 -20.11 -0.67
N ALA A 384 -20.63 -18.98 -0.12
CA ALA A 384 -22.01 -18.52 -0.30
C ALA A 384 -22.31 -18.13 -1.76
N LEU A 385 -21.32 -17.57 -2.48
CA LEU A 385 -21.46 -17.22 -3.89
C LEU A 385 -21.43 -18.47 -4.80
N ARG A 386 -20.55 -19.44 -4.51
CA ARG A 386 -20.49 -20.73 -5.23
C ARG A 386 -21.77 -21.54 -5.16
N SER A 387 -22.50 -21.45 -4.04
CA SER A 387 -23.79 -22.14 -3.89
C SER A 387 -24.93 -21.49 -4.69
N GLY A 388 -24.64 -20.44 -5.47
CA GLY A 388 -25.61 -19.67 -6.24
C GLY A 388 -26.28 -18.55 -5.44
N GLY A 389 -25.78 -18.26 -4.24
CA GLY A 389 -26.23 -17.14 -3.42
C GLY A 389 -25.73 -15.78 -3.91
N ALA A 390 -26.18 -14.74 -3.24
CA ALA A 390 -25.67 -13.36 -3.38
C ALA A 390 -25.14 -12.87 -2.03
N ALA A 391 -24.13 -12.01 -2.09
CA ALA A 391 -23.54 -11.36 -0.93
C ALA A 391 -23.39 -9.85 -1.15
N LEU A 392 -23.59 -9.04 -0.11
CA LEU A 392 -23.34 -7.60 -0.17
C LEU A 392 -21.90 -7.31 0.24
N LEU A 393 -21.10 -6.72 -0.66
CA LEU A 393 -19.65 -6.54 -0.47
C LEU A 393 -19.23 -5.06 -0.60
N PRO A 394 -18.18 -4.62 0.11
CA PRO A 394 -17.56 -3.32 -0.10
C PRO A 394 -16.82 -3.27 -1.45
N ALA A 395 -17.18 -2.30 -2.30
CA ALA A 395 -16.74 -2.22 -3.69
C ALA A 395 -15.78 -1.05 -3.98
N GLY A 396 -15.20 -0.44 -2.95
CA GLY A 396 -14.28 0.70 -3.04
C GLY A 396 -15.00 2.05 -2.95
N THR A 397 -15.86 2.34 -3.93
CA THR A 397 -16.64 3.61 -3.98
C THR A 397 -17.98 3.55 -3.23
N GLY A 398 -18.40 2.36 -2.81
CA GLY A 398 -19.69 2.09 -2.15
C GLY A 398 -19.84 0.59 -1.87
N TYR A 399 -21.06 0.14 -1.57
CA TYR A 399 -21.40 -1.28 -1.47
C TYR A 399 -22.03 -1.80 -2.78
N ALA A 400 -21.85 -3.09 -3.06
CA ALA A 400 -22.44 -3.73 -4.23
C ALA A 400 -22.90 -5.15 -3.90
N ALA A 401 -24.07 -5.53 -4.44
CA ALA A 401 -24.51 -6.91 -4.42
C ALA A 401 -23.64 -7.71 -5.40
N ALA A 402 -23.11 -8.82 -4.92
CA ALA A 402 -22.16 -9.68 -5.61
C ALA A 402 -22.74 -11.07 -5.85
N ALA A 403 -22.42 -11.64 -7.01
CA ALA A 403 -22.64 -13.04 -7.37
C ALA A 403 -21.40 -13.59 -8.07
N ASP A 404 -21.23 -14.91 -8.03
CA ASP A 404 -20.24 -15.61 -8.85
C ASP A 404 -20.57 -15.43 -10.35
N ALA A 405 -19.60 -14.97 -11.13
CA ALA A 405 -19.77 -14.76 -12.57
C ALA A 405 -19.96 -16.07 -13.35
N ALA A 406 -19.63 -17.23 -12.78
CA ALA A 406 -19.91 -18.53 -13.37
C ALA A 406 -21.30 -19.08 -13.00
N SER A 407 -22.05 -18.43 -12.09
CA SER A 407 -23.30 -18.94 -11.54
C SER A 407 -24.54 -18.38 -12.26
N PRO A 408 -25.31 -19.21 -13.00
CA PRO A 408 -26.57 -18.77 -13.63
C PRO A 408 -27.63 -18.36 -12.60
N GLU A 409 -27.63 -18.99 -11.43
CA GLU A 409 -28.56 -18.67 -10.35
C GLU A 409 -28.23 -17.31 -9.72
N GLY A 410 -26.94 -17.06 -9.44
CA GLY A 410 -26.46 -15.77 -8.97
C GLY A 410 -26.76 -14.64 -9.96
N ALA A 411 -26.58 -14.90 -11.25
CA ALA A 411 -26.92 -13.98 -12.34
C ALA A 411 -28.39 -13.58 -12.34
N ARG A 412 -29.31 -14.55 -12.18
CA ARG A 412 -30.75 -14.30 -12.14
C ARG A 412 -31.15 -13.47 -10.92
N ARG A 413 -30.53 -13.73 -9.77
CA ARG A 413 -30.73 -12.94 -8.55
C ARG A 413 -30.30 -11.49 -8.75
N LEU A 414 -29.10 -11.26 -9.27
CA LEU A 414 -28.64 -9.89 -9.54
C LEU A 414 -29.47 -9.19 -10.62
N ALA A 415 -29.97 -9.91 -11.63
CA ALA A 415 -30.86 -9.35 -12.64
C ALA A 415 -32.19 -8.85 -12.05
N ALA A 416 -32.72 -9.54 -11.03
CA ALA A 416 -33.92 -9.09 -10.32
C ALA A 416 -33.71 -7.74 -9.60
N LEU A 417 -32.50 -7.47 -9.09
CA LEU A 417 -32.12 -6.19 -8.48
C LEU A 417 -32.03 -5.03 -9.48
N ARG A 418 -31.78 -5.31 -10.77
CA ARG A 418 -31.67 -4.27 -11.82
C ARG A 418 -33.03 -3.71 -12.25
N GLY A 419 -34.13 -4.29 -11.78
CA GLY A 419 -35.51 -3.91 -12.12
C GLY A 419 -36.03 -4.60 -13.38
N GLY A 420 -37.27 -5.07 -13.33
CA GLY A 420 -38.00 -5.57 -14.51
C GLY A 420 -38.26 -4.47 -15.54
N SER A 421 -38.73 -4.85 -16.73
CA SER A 421 -38.94 -4.02 -17.93
C SER A 421 -40.00 -2.89 -17.81
N GLY A 422 -40.04 -2.17 -16.69
CA GLY A 422 -40.76 -0.90 -16.53
C GLY A 422 -39.82 0.30 -16.67
N GLU A 423 -40.38 1.49 -16.84
CA GLU A 423 -39.69 2.79 -17.07
C GLU A 423 -38.89 3.33 -15.85
N GLY A 424 -38.21 2.46 -15.10
CA GLY A 424 -37.30 2.80 -14.00
C GLY A 424 -35.82 2.78 -14.41
N LYS A 425 -35.00 3.62 -13.76
CA LYS A 425 -33.54 3.71 -13.95
C LYS A 425 -32.84 2.41 -13.50
N LYS A 426 -31.98 1.84 -14.34
CA LYS A 426 -31.32 0.54 -14.10
C LYS A 426 -30.03 0.71 -13.30
N ARG A 427 -29.82 -0.08 -12.25
CA ARG A 427 -28.54 -0.18 -11.53
C ARG A 427 -27.43 -0.70 -12.46
N ALA A 428 -26.24 -0.09 -12.37
CA ALA A 428 -25.08 -0.49 -13.16
C ALA A 428 -24.50 -1.81 -12.64
N ALA A 429 -24.10 -2.69 -13.57
CA ALA A 429 -23.44 -3.95 -13.27
C ALA A 429 -22.06 -4.00 -13.92
N VAL A 430 -21.07 -4.53 -13.21
CA VAL A 430 -19.68 -4.58 -13.65
C VAL A 430 -19.05 -5.91 -13.27
N LEU A 431 -18.15 -6.41 -14.12
CA LEU A 431 -17.32 -7.57 -13.81
C LEU A 431 -16.16 -7.13 -12.91
N ALA A 432 -15.95 -7.81 -11.80
CA ALA A 432 -14.84 -7.58 -10.89
C ALA A 432 -13.94 -8.79 -10.81
N VAL A 433 -12.63 -8.57 -10.97
CA VAL A 433 -11.60 -9.62 -10.84
C VAL A 433 -10.65 -9.29 -9.70
N ALA A 434 -9.95 -10.29 -9.19
CA ALA A 434 -9.04 -10.14 -8.06
C ALA A 434 -7.78 -9.33 -8.41
N ASP A 435 -7.20 -9.64 -9.56
CA ASP A 435 -5.91 -9.10 -9.99
C ASP A 435 -5.96 -8.65 -11.45
N CYS A 436 -5.12 -7.68 -11.82
CA CYS A 436 -5.10 -7.10 -13.17
C CYS A 436 -4.80 -8.17 -14.25
N ALA A 437 -3.99 -9.17 -13.92
CA ALA A 437 -3.69 -10.30 -14.80
C ALA A 437 -4.92 -11.15 -15.14
N ASP A 438 -5.92 -11.22 -14.25
CA ASP A 438 -7.15 -11.99 -14.51
C ASP A 438 -8.04 -11.34 -15.58
N VAL A 439 -7.86 -10.06 -15.89
CA VAL A 439 -8.67 -9.36 -16.90
C VAL A 439 -8.58 -10.06 -18.26
N ALA A 440 -7.39 -10.56 -18.62
CA ALA A 440 -7.16 -11.27 -19.89
C ALA A 440 -7.95 -12.59 -20.01
N ARG A 441 -8.44 -13.16 -18.90
CA ARG A 441 -9.30 -14.37 -18.90
C ARG A 441 -10.72 -14.06 -19.37
N TYR A 442 -11.15 -12.80 -19.29
CA TYR A 442 -12.52 -12.37 -19.55
C TYR A 442 -12.64 -11.39 -20.70
N CYS A 443 -11.60 -10.57 -20.93
CA CYS A 443 -11.59 -9.51 -21.92
C CYS A 443 -10.38 -9.64 -22.86
N GLN A 444 -10.55 -9.20 -24.09
CA GLN A 444 -9.45 -9.00 -25.04
C GLN A 444 -8.59 -7.83 -24.58
N VAL A 445 -7.28 -8.05 -24.45
CA VAL A 445 -6.32 -7.05 -23.98
C VAL A 445 -5.12 -6.88 -24.91
N ASP A 446 -5.00 -7.69 -25.96
CA ASP A 446 -3.80 -7.78 -26.80
C ASP A 446 -3.45 -6.45 -27.50
N GLY A 447 -4.46 -5.63 -27.82
CA GLY A 447 -4.25 -4.31 -28.43
C GLY A 447 -3.79 -3.22 -27.47
N LEU A 448 -3.84 -3.46 -26.15
CA LEU A 448 -3.51 -2.46 -25.15
C LEU A 448 -1.98 -2.31 -24.98
N PRO A 449 -1.47 -1.07 -24.83
CA PRO A 449 -0.08 -0.85 -24.46
C PRO A 449 0.30 -1.59 -23.17
N ALA A 450 1.53 -2.13 -23.13
CA ALA A 450 2.06 -2.80 -21.95
C ALA A 450 1.99 -1.89 -20.71
N GLY A 451 1.49 -2.42 -19.60
CA GLY A 451 1.34 -1.67 -18.34
C GLY A 451 0.13 -0.72 -18.26
N LEU A 452 -0.62 -0.50 -19.35
CA LEU A 452 -1.77 0.42 -19.35
C LEU A 452 -2.83 0.00 -18.33
N LEU A 453 -3.28 -1.25 -18.37
CA LEU A 453 -4.28 -1.74 -17.42
C LEU A 453 -3.77 -1.63 -15.97
N GLY A 454 -2.52 -2.01 -15.71
CA GLY A 454 -1.91 -1.92 -14.38
C GLY A 454 -1.77 -0.49 -13.85
N SER A 455 -1.77 0.51 -14.72
CA SER A 455 -1.76 1.93 -14.33
C SER A 455 -3.16 2.48 -14.03
N LEU A 456 -4.23 1.80 -14.47
CA LEU A 456 -5.62 2.22 -14.25
C LEU A 456 -6.31 1.44 -13.12
N ILE A 457 -6.00 0.14 -13.00
CA ILE A 457 -6.62 -0.79 -12.06
C ILE A 457 -5.53 -1.62 -11.35
N PRO A 458 -5.59 -1.85 -10.02
CA PRO A 458 -6.71 -1.62 -9.10
C PRO A 458 -7.03 -0.14 -8.80
N GLY A 459 -8.32 0.20 -8.76
CA GLY A 459 -8.75 1.60 -8.63
C GLY A 459 -10.26 1.80 -8.73
N PRO A 460 -10.79 3.01 -8.45
CA PRO A 460 -12.18 3.36 -8.72
C PRO A 460 -12.37 3.65 -10.22
N VAL A 461 -11.90 2.73 -11.07
CA VAL A 461 -11.95 2.83 -12.53
C VAL A 461 -12.61 1.56 -13.07
N THR A 462 -13.59 1.74 -13.95
CA THR A 462 -14.17 0.65 -14.75
C THR A 462 -13.71 0.81 -16.18
N VAL A 463 -13.08 -0.23 -16.73
CA VAL A 463 -12.58 -0.23 -18.11
C VAL A 463 -13.56 -1.02 -18.97
N LEU A 464 -14.01 -0.45 -20.08
CA LEU A 464 -14.79 -1.17 -21.07
C LEU A 464 -13.86 -1.83 -22.09
N LEU A 465 -13.98 -3.14 -22.23
CA LEU A 465 -13.16 -3.96 -23.12
C LEU A 465 -14.02 -4.98 -23.90
N PRO A 466 -13.58 -5.43 -25.08
CA PRO A 466 -14.24 -6.51 -25.80
C PRO A 466 -14.15 -7.80 -25.01
N LEU A 467 -15.23 -8.57 -24.98
CA LEU A 467 -15.30 -9.86 -24.31
C LEU A 467 -14.37 -10.87 -25.01
N ALA A 468 -13.60 -11.62 -24.23
CA ALA A 468 -12.78 -12.71 -24.74
C ALA A 468 -13.65 -13.89 -25.20
N GLU A 469 -13.23 -14.56 -26.27
CA GLU A 469 -13.88 -15.79 -26.72
C GLU A 469 -13.68 -16.89 -25.65
N GLY A 470 -14.77 -17.57 -25.27
CA GLY A 470 -14.73 -18.61 -24.25
C GLY A 470 -14.58 -18.11 -22.81
N ALA A 471 -14.79 -16.82 -22.55
CA ALA A 471 -14.79 -16.27 -21.19
C ALA A 471 -15.73 -17.09 -20.26
N PRO A 472 -15.27 -17.53 -19.09
CA PRO A 472 -16.03 -18.42 -18.20
C PRO A 472 -17.11 -17.65 -17.43
N LEU A 473 -18.16 -17.24 -18.16
CA LEU A 473 -19.29 -16.48 -17.66
C LEU A 473 -20.59 -17.25 -17.87
N ALA A 474 -21.52 -17.16 -16.93
CA ALA A 474 -22.87 -17.64 -17.14
C ALA A 474 -23.55 -16.85 -18.28
N PRO A 475 -24.20 -17.50 -19.26
CA PRO A 475 -24.82 -16.83 -20.41
C PRO A 475 -25.85 -15.75 -20.00
N GLU A 476 -26.56 -15.96 -18.89
CA GLU A 476 -27.54 -15.02 -18.33
C GLU A 476 -26.92 -13.67 -17.91
N LEU A 477 -25.62 -13.61 -17.63
CA LEU A 477 -24.93 -12.38 -17.20
C LEU A 477 -24.70 -11.39 -18.33
N LEU A 478 -24.68 -11.85 -19.58
CA LEU A 478 -24.39 -10.96 -20.71
C LEU A 478 -25.41 -9.84 -20.81
N GLN A 479 -26.68 -10.10 -20.52
CA GLN A 479 -27.71 -9.05 -20.48
C GLN A 479 -27.48 -8.04 -19.35
N LEU A 480 -26.92 -8.51 -18.23
CA LEU A 480 -26.64 -7.71 -17.05
C LEU A 480 -25.45 -6.77 -17.27
N LEU A 481 -24.37 -7.27 -17.88
CA LEU A 481 -23.10 -6.55 -18.08
C LEU A 481 -23.10 -5.58 -19.27
N LEU A 482 -24.14 -5.58 -20.11
CA LEU A 482 -24.23 -4.67 -21.25
C LEU A 482 -24.53 -3.21 -20.81
N PRO A 483 -23.74 -2.22 -21.25
CA PRO A 483 -23.82 -0.83 -20.79
C PRO A 483 -25.12 -0.10 -21.18
N HIS A 484 -25.89 -0.56 -22.18
CA HIS A 484 -27.09 0.12 -22.70
C HIS A 484 -28.40 -0.67 -22.55
N GLY A 485 -28.46 -1.66 -21.65
CA GLY A 485 -29.71 -2.31 -21.27
C GLY A 485 -30.55 -2.79 -22.47
N GLY A 486 -29.99 -3.67 -23.30
CA GLY A 486 -30.59 -4.13 -24.55
C GLY A 486 -32.04 -4.60 -24.39
N THR A 487 -32.94 -3.93 -25.10
CA THR A 487 -34.33 -4.33 -25.30
C THR A 487 -34.37 -5.43 -26.37
N GLY A 488 -34.51 -6.68 -25.95
CA GLY A 488 -34.86 -7.78 -26.85
C GLY A 488 -33.92 -8.99 -26.77
N LYS A 489 -34.55 -10.17 -26.67
CA LYS A 489 -34.07 -11.56 -26.82
C LYS A 489 -32.55 -11.77 -26.73
N ALA A 490 -32.13 -12.62 -25.77
CA ALA A 490 -30.77 -13.13 -25.58
C ALA A 490 -29.98 -13.23 -26.89
N ARG A 491 -29.17 -12.21 -27.18
CA ARG A 491 -28.23 -12.23 -28.29
C ARG A 491 -27.03 -13.05 -27.80
N ALA A 492 -26.63 -14.06 -28.57
CA ALA A 492 -25.40 -14.81 -28.28
C ALA A 492 -24.23 -13.84 -28.16
N ALA A 493 -23.32 -14.08 -27.21
CA ALA A 493 -22.08 -13.31 -27.08
C ALA A 493 -21.34 -13.37 -28.43
N THR A 494 -21.05 -12.22 -29.02
CA THR A 494 -20.22 -12.13 -30.22
C THR A 494 -18.90 -11.49 -29.84
N ALA A 495 -17.84 -11.67 -30.63
CA ALA A 495 -16.54 -11.01 -30.42
C ALA A 495 -16.62 -9.47 -30.36
N ALA A 496 -17.77 -8.87 -30.73
CA ALA A 496 -18.05 -7.43 -30.63
C ALA A 496 -18.73 -6.99 -29.31
N THR A 497 -18.99 -7.91 -28.38
CA THR A 497 -19.63 -7.59 -27.10
C THR A 497 -18.63 -6.89 -26.18
N VAL A 498 -18.92 -5.64 -25.79
CA VAL A 498 -18.11 -4.86 -24.85
C VAL A 498 -18.71 -4.93 -23.45
N ILE A 499 -17.88 -5.23 -22.45
CA ILE A 499 -18.26 -5.30 -21.03
C ILE A 499 -17.37 -4.41 -20.17
N GLY A 500 -17.91 -3.94 -19.04
CA GLY A 500 -17.13 -3.26 -18.02
C GLY A 500 -16.44 -4.24 -17.09
N VAL A 501 -15.13 -4.06 -16.91
CA VAL A 501 -14.32 -4.82 -15.95
C VAL A 501 -13.54 -3.87 -15.02
N ARG A 502 -13.36 -4.28 -13.77
CA ARG A 502 -12.54 -3.56 -12.79
C ARG A 502 -11.80 -4.50 -11.84
N VAL A 503 -10.74 -3.99 -11.21
CA VAL A 503 -10.14 -4.60 -10.02
C VAL A 503 -10.47 -3.70 -8.82
N PRO A 504 -11.38 -4.12 -7.91
CA PRO A 504 -11.78 -3.29 -6.77
C PRO A 504 -10.59 -2.94 -5.86
N GLN A 505 -10.59 -1.75 -5.25
CA GLN A 505 -9.57 -1.38 -4.25
C GLN A 505 -9.72 -2.10 -2.91
N CYS A 506 -10.90 -2.66 -2.64
CA CYS A 506 -11.14 -3.35 -1.39
C CYS A 506 -10.49 -4.74 -1.39
N GLU A 507 -9.48 -4.94 -0.53
CA GLU A 507 -8.80 -6.23 -0.37
C GLU A 507 -9.74 -7.37 0.00
N PHE A 508 -10.77 -7.12 0.81
CA PHE A 508 -11.75 -8.16 1.15
C PHE A 508 -12.44 -8.69 -0.12
N THR A 509 -12.96 -7.80 -0.97
CA THR A 509 -13.65 -8.20 -2.22
C THR A 509 -12.69 -8.86 -3.21
N ARG A 510 -11.43 -8.42 -3.28
CA ARG A 510 -10.39 -9.10 -4.07
C ARG A 510 -10.12 -10.50 -3.52
N ALA A 511 -9.99 -10.65 -2.20
CA ALA A 511 -9.80 -11.95 -1.54
C ALA A 511 -10.97 -12.90 -1.82
N VAL A 512 -12.21 -12.42 -1.80
CA VAL A 512 -13.39 -13.23 -2.20
C VAL A 512 -13.26 -13.73 -3.64
N ALA A 513 -12.86 -12.87 -4.59
CA ALA A 513 -12.64 -13.30 -5.97
C ALA A 513 -11.49 -14.32 -6.11
N ARG A 514 -10.38 -14.17 -5.36
CA ARG A 514 -9.29 -15.16 -5.32
C ARG A 514 -9.77 -16.51 -4.78
N GLU A 515 -10.50 -16.50 -3.68
CA GLU A 515 -11.08 -17.70 -3.06
C GLU A 515 -12.10 -18.39 -3.97
N LEU A 516 -12.80 -17.64 -4.82
CA LEU A 516 -13.67 -18.21 -5.87
C LEU A 516 -12.89 -18.85 -7.01
N GLY A 517 -11.66 -18.39 -7.29
CA GLY A 517 -10.90 -18.77 -8.49
C GLY A 517 -11.41 -18.13 -9.79
N GLY A 518 -12.26 -17.10 -9.69
CA GLY A 518 -12.96 -16.49 -10.81
C GLY A 518 -13.44 -15.07 -10.54
N ALA A 519 -14.23 -14.52 -11.47
CA ALA A 519 -14.77 -13.18 -11.38
C ALA A 519 -16.07 -13.10 -10.56
N LEU A 520 -16.31 -11.91 -10.03
CA LEU A 520 -17.56 -11.49 -9.41
C LEU A 520 -18.33 -10.61 -10.38
N VAL A 521 -19.66 -10.67 -10.34
CA VAL A 521 -20.49 -9.60 -10.91
C VAL A 521 -21.00 -8.73 -9.78
N LEU A 522 -20.75 -7.43 -9.88
CA LEU A 522 -21.13 -6.44 -8.89
C LEU A 522 -22.24 -5.55 -9.45
N VAL A 523 -23.38 -5.50 -8.76
CA VAL A 523 -24.46 -4.54 -9.02
C VAL A 523 -24.42 -3.49 -7.92
N SER A 524 -24.27 -2.22 -8.31
CA SER A 524 -24.21 -1.11 -7.36
C SER A 524 -25.44 -1.08 -6.44
N ALA A 525 -25.24 -0.79 -5.16
CA ALA A 525 -26.31 -0.60 -4.19
C ALA A 525 -27.16 0.66 -4.45
N VAL A 526 -26.78 1.50 -5.42
CA VAL A 526 -27.38 2.82 -5.66
C VAL A 526 -27.83 2.97 -7.12
N ASP A 527 -28.91 3.72 -7.31
CA ASP A 527 -29.45 4.06 -8.62
C ASP A 527 -28.56 5.12 -9.29
N SER A 528 -28.04 4.85 -10.49
CA SER A 528 -27.18 5.79 -11.20
C SER A 528 -27.96 7.04 -11.63
N SER A 529 -27.60 8.22 -11.10
CA SER A 529 -28.12 9.52 -11.56
C SER A 529 -27.03 10.37 -12.19
N SER A 530 -27.12 10.65 -13.49
CA SER A 530 -26.60 11.88 -14.08
C SER A 530 -27.18 12.08 -15.49
N ASP A 531 -28.20 12.93 -15.62
CA ASP A 531 -28.41 13.67 -16.87
C ASP A 531 -28.20 15.15 -16.55
N GLY A 532 -27.04 15.66 -16.97
CA GLY A 532 -26.78 17.08 -17.06
C GLY A 532 -27.47 17.61 -18.31
N SER A 533 -28.57 18.34 -18.13
CA SER A 533 -29.09 19.24 -19.16
C SER A 533 -29.30 20.61 -18.52
N GLY A 534 -28.36 21.52 -18.77
CA GLY A 534 -28.52 22.93 -18.47
C GLY A 534 -29.63 23.50 -19.35
N GLY A 535 -30.65 24.07 -18.71
CA GLY A 535 -31.71 24.86 -19.33
C GLY A 535 -32.12 25.97 -18.37
N GLY A 536 -31.82 27.22 -18.72
CA GLY A 536 -32.17 28.39 -17.93
C GLY A 536 -33.68 28.64 -17.85
N GLY A 537 -34.11 29.22 -16.74
CA GLY A 537 -35.47 29.72 -16.54
C GLY A 537 -35.71 30.07 -15.07
N GLY A 538 -35.79 31.37 -14.77
CA GLY A 538 -36.03 31.86 -13.41
C GLY A 538 -37.46 31.67 -12.93
N GLY A 539 -37.66 31.94 -11.63
CA GLY A 539 -38.95 32.35 -11.10
C GLY A 539 -39.55 31.47 -10.00
N SER A 540 -39.68 32.08 -8.82
CA SER A 540 -40.73 31.87 -7.81
C SER A 540 -40.75 30.59 -6.94
N ASN A 541 -40.66 30.87 -5.63
CA ASN A 541 -41.07 30.03 -4.52
C ASN A 541 -42.48 29.45 -4.69
N SER A 542 -42.61 28.15 -4.48
CA SER A 542 -43.77 27.58 -3.79
C SER A 542 -43.30 26.37 -2.97
N SER A 543 -43.46 26.50 -1.65
CA SER A 543 -43.15 25.52 -0.64
C SER A 543 -44.18 24.38 -0.67
N GLY A 544 -43.74 23.19 -1.05
CA GLY A 544 -44.49 21.96 -0.89
C GLY A 544 -43.76 20.77 -1.53
N SER A 545 -43.73 19.65 -0.82
CA SER A 545 -43.49 18.29 -1.34
C SER A 545 -42.04 17.81 -1.54
N GLY A 546 -41.79 16.61 -1.00
CA GLY A 546 -40.95 15.59 -1.63
C GLY A 546 -39.51 15.46 -1.13
N SER A 547 -39.28 14.76 -0.02
CA SER A 547 -37.95 14.27 0.33
C SER A 547 -37.55 13.11 -0.59
N GLY A 548 -37.07 13.43 -1.79
CA GLY A 548 -36.47 12.47 -2.71
C GLY A 548 -35.20 13.05 -3.29
N ARG A 549 -34.04 12.47 -2.95
CA ARG A 549 -32.78 12.54 -3.70
C ARG A 549 -31.82 11.48 -3.14
N GLY A 550 -31.55 10.47 -3.96
CA GLY A 550 -30.73 9.30 -3.63
C GLY A 550 -29.32 9.70 -3.16
N GLN A 551 -28.95 9.20 -1.99
CA GLN A 551 -27.61 9.29 -1.43
C GLN A 551 -26.92 7.94 -1.68
N GLU A 552 -25.68 7.97 -2.19
CA GLU A 552 -24.88 6.75 -2.32
C GLU A 552 -24.51 6.21 -0.94
N ALA A 553 -24.69 4.91 -0.71
CA ALA A 553 -24.46 4.27 0.59
C ALA A 553 -22.96 4.20 0.93
N LEU A 554 -22.54 5.05 1.88
CA LEU A 554 -21.20 5.18 2.44
C LEU A 554 -20.92 4.15 3.53
N GLU A 555 -22.00 3.66 4.14
CA GLU A 555 -22.03 2.62 5.16
C GLU A 555 -23.04 1.54 4.77
N LEU A 556 -22.89 0.33 5.30
CA LEU A 556 -23.80 -0.77 4.99
C LEU A 556 -25.26 -0.45 5.35
N LEU A 557 -25.46 0.34 6.42
CA LEU A 557 -26.77 0.78 6.91
C LEU A 557 -27.51 1.73 5.96
N GLU A 558 -26.80 2.34 5.01
CA GLU A 558 -27.39 3.22 4.00
C GLU A 558 -27.79 2.43 2.74
N CYS A 559 -27.49 1.14 2.67
CA CYS A 559 -27.94 0.26 1.59
C CYS A 559 -29.44 -0.02 1.76
N GLY A 560 -30.21 0.09 0.67
CA GLY A 560 -31.65 -0.18 0.72
C GLY A 560 -32.00 -1.58 1.22
N ASP A 561 -33.11 -1.70 1.95
CA ASP A 561 -33.62 -2.96 2.51
C ASP A 561 -33.83 -4.05 1.44
N ASP A 562 -34.06 -3.66 0.18
CA ASP A 562 -34.20 -4.54 -0.98
C ASP A 562 -32.92 -5.31 -1.30
N LEU A 563 -31.75 -4.69 -1.14
CA LEU A 563 -30.46 -5.34 -1.37
C LEU A 563 -30.11 -6.32 -0.26
N LEU A 564 -30.39 -5.92 0.99
CA LEU A 564 -30.16 -6.76 2.15
C LEU A 564 -31.06 -7.99 2.13
N ALA A 565 -32.34 -7.85 1.81
CA ALA A 565 -33.29 -8.96 1.72
C ALA A 565 -32.92 -10.02 0.66
N MET A 566 -32.13 -9.64 -0.35
CA MET A 566 -31.70 -10.54 -1.43
C MET A 566 -30.36 -11.24 -1.16
N CYS A 567 -29.55 -10.69 -0.26
CA CYS A 567 -28.27 -11.27 0.10
C CYS A 567 -28.46 -12.26 1.25
N SER A 568 -27.83 -13.43 1.14
CA SER A 568 -27.79 -14.39 2.25
C SER A 568 -26.84 -13.91 3.37
N VAL A 569 -25.84 -13.14 2.97
CA VAL A 569 -24.81 -12.60 3.84
C VAL A 569 -24.39 -11.20 3.35
N ALA A 570 -24.10 -10.29 4.26
CA ALA A 570 -23.54 -8.98 3.96
C ALA A 570 -22.22 -8.81 4.73
N TYR A 571 -21.25 -8.13 4.13
CA TYR A 571 -19.94 -7.92 4.74
C TYR A 571 -19.70 -6.43 4.95
N ASP A 572 -19.71 -5.97 6.21
CA ASP A 572 -19.48 -4.57 6.56
C ASP A 572 -17.97 -4.26 6.62
N GLY A 573 -17.52 -3.40 5.71
CA GLY A 573 -16.18 -2.82 5.71
C GLY A 573 -16.05 -1.58 6.60
N GLY A 574 -17.10 -1.21 7.33
CA GLY A 574 -17.20 0.05 8.06
C GLY A 574 -17.32 1.25 7.10
N ARG A 575 -16.86 2.41 7.57
CA ARG A 575 -16.76 3.62 6.75
C ARG A 575 -15.69 3.41 5.68
N LEU A 576 -16.11 3.38 4.41
CA LEU A 576 -15.22 3.12 3.29
C LEU A 576 -14.12 4.19 3.20
N SER A 577 -12.89 3.78 2.86
CA SER A 577 -11.69 4.64 2.99
C SER A 577 -11.56 5.75 1.93
N ALA A 578 -12.29 5.64 0.82
CA ALA A 578 -12.33 6.64 -0.25
C ALA A 578 -13.73 6.68 -0.90
N PRO A 579 -14.78 7.05 -0.15
CA PRO A 579 -16.09 7.15 -0.73
C PRO A 579 -16.13 8.33 -1.69
N SER A 580 -16.62 8.11 -2.91
CA SER A 580 -16.83 9.18 -3.88
C SER A 580 -18.27 9.12 -4.31
N ARG A 581 -18.97 10.25 -4.14
CA ARG A 581 -20.36 10.46 -4.59
C ARG A 581 -20.51 10.43 -6.11
N ASP A 582 -19.40 10.42 -6.84
CA ASP A 582 -19.34 10.48 -8.29
C ASP A 582 -19.16 9.08 -8.90
N GLY A 583 -19.09 8.03 -8.06
CA GLY A 583 -18.87 6.66 -8.48
C GLY A 583 -17.51 6.41 -9.15
N PRO A 584 -17.32 5.24 -9.80
CA PRO A 584 -16.08 4.95 -10.53
C PRO A 584 -16.02 5.71 -11.85
N THR A 585 -14.81 6.09 -12.26
CA THR A 585 -14.56 6.62 -13.61
C THR A 585 -14.72 5.49 -14.63
N VAL A 586 -15.55 5.68 -15.66
CA VAL A 586 -15.77 4.68 -16.72
C VAL A 586 -15.01 5.09 -17.98
N VAL A 587 -14.07 4.25 -18.41
CA VAL A 587 -13.19 4.50 -19.56
C VAL A 587 -13.41 3.42 -20.61
N ASP A 588 -13.72 3.82 -21.82
CA ASP A 588 -13.84 2.95 -22.97
C ASP A 588 -12.50 2.82 -23.70
N LEU A 589 -11.96 1.60 -23.68
CA LEU A 589 -10.75 1.19 -24.39
C LEU A 589 -11.04 0.10 -25.42
N SER A 590 -12.31 -0.11 -25.77
CA SER A 590 -12.73 -1.24 -26.61
C SER A 590 -12.11 -1.22 -28.00
N THR A 591 -12.04 -0.04 -28.62
CA THR A 591 -11.42 0.16 -29.94
C THR A 591 -9.91 -0.06 -29.92
N LEU A 592 -9.26 0.37 -28.83
CA LEU A 592 -7.83 0.20 -28.61
C LEU A 592 -7.47 -1.28 -28.44
N ALA A 593 -8.25 -1.99 -27.62
CA ALA A 593 -8.05 -3.41 -27.35
C ALA A 593 -8.32 -4.30 -28.58
N ALA A 594 -9.30 -3.94 -29.42
CA ALA A 594 -9.65 -4.68 -30.64
C ALA A 594 -8.65 -4.47 -31.81
N GLY A 595 -7.65 -3.59 -31.66
CA GLY A 595 -6.64 -3.33 -32.69
C GLY A 595 -7.18 -2.65 -33.96
N ALA A 596 -8.28 -1.89 -33.86
CA ALA A 596 -8.92 -1.29 -35.02
C ALA A 596 -7.96 -0.32 -35.78
N PRO A 597 -7.87 -0.40 -37.13
CA PRO A 597 -7.12 0.56 -37.91
C PRO A 597 -7.73 1.97 -37.77
N PRO A 598 -6.93 3.05 -37.89
CA PRO A 598 -7.43 4.41 -37.78
C PRO A 598 -8.59 4.64 -38.75
N ALA A 599 -9.63 5.34 -38.29
CA ALA A 599 -10.78 5.71 -39.11
C ALA A 599 -10.31 6.31 -40.45
N SER A 600 -10.80 5.75 -41.56
CA SER A 600 -10.46 6.19 -42.91
C SER A 600 -10.78 7.67 -43.08
N LYS A 601 -9.74 8.48 -43.31
CA LYS A 601 -9.88 9.84 -43.81
C LYS A 601 -10.04 9.78 -45.33
N ASP A 602 -11.25 10.04 -45.80
CA ASP A 602 -11.42 10.81 -47.02
C ASP A 602 -11.01 12.26 -46.69
N ASP A 603 -9.71 12.54 -46.66
CA ASP A 603 -9.21 13.86 -47.04
C ASP A 603 -7.69 13.83 -47.26
N ASN A 604 -7.29 14.33 -48.42
CA ASN A 604 -5.95 14.25 -48.96
C ASN A 604 -5.08 15.36 -48.33
N SER A 605 -4.54 15.13 -47.14
CA SER A 605 -3.46 15.97 -46.59
C SER A 605 -2.42 15.12 -45.86
N ILE A 606 -1.17 15.34 -46.26
CA ILE A 606 0.03 14.64 -45.80
C ILE A 606 0.37 15.09 -44.37
N SER A 607 0.72 14.11 -43.53
CA SER A 607 1.12 14.17 -42.11
C SER A 607 0.00 14.00 -41.06
N GLY A 608 -0.11 12.78 -40.54
CA GLY A 608 -0.87 12.48 -39.33
C GLY A 608 -0.66 11.02 -38.93
N SER A 609 0.23 10.76 -37.96
CA SER A 609 0.26 9.46 -37.28
C SER A 609 -1.13 9.23 -36.67
N GLY A 610 -1.82 8.15 -37.04
CA GLY A 610 -3.11 7.81 -36.45
C GLY A 610 -2.97 7.66 -34.93
N SER A 611 -3.39 8.67 -34.17
CA SER A 611 -3.29 8.64 -32.72
C SER A 611 -4.26 7.60 -32.18
N ARG A 612 -3.76 6.70 -31.33
CA ARG A 612 -4.60 5.77 -30.57
C ARG A 612 -5.48 6.59 -29.61
N GLN A 613 -6.77 6.31 -29.58
CA GLN A 613 -7.76 7.12 -28.87
C GLN A 613 -8.43 6.37 -27.71
N TYR A 614 -8.95 7.09 -26.73
CA TYR A 614 -9.79 6.59 -25.64
C TYR A 614 -10.98 7.51 -25.40
N LYS A 615 -12.03 7.00 -24.74
CA LYS A 615 -13.20 7.82 -24.34
C LYS A 615 -13.48 7.65 -22.86
N ILE A 616 -13.66 8.75 -22.13
CA ILE A 616 -14.22 8.70 -20.76
C ILE A 616 -15.73 8.87 -20.89
N LEU A 617 -16.48 7.83 -20.53
CA LEU A 617 -17.95 7.82 -20.59
C LEU A 617 -18.58 8.41 -19.33
N GLN A 618 -17.91 8.27 -18.19
CA GLN A 618 -18.32 8.85 -16.91
C GLN A 618 -17.06 9.30 -16.17
N GLU A 619 -17.02 10.58 -15.79
CA GLU A 619 -16.02 11.10 -14.87
C GLU A 619 -16.48 10.81 -13.44
N GLY A 620 -15.70 9.99 -12.71
CA GLY A 620 -15.94 9.66 -11.31
C GLY A 620 -14.71 9.99 -10.46
N ALA A 621 -14.52 9.25 -9.36
CA ALA A 621 -13.48 9.48 -8.35
C ALA A 621 -12.05 9.65 -8.89
N ALA A 622 -11.74 9.10 -10.06
CA ALA A 622 -10.41 9.13 -10.68
C ALA A 622 -10.35 9.90 -12.01
N GLY A 623 -11.39 10.67 -12.37
CA GLY A 623 -11.53 11.29 -13.70
C GLY A 623 -10.29 12.07 -14.17
N GLY A 624 -9.81 13.01 -13.35
CA GLY A 624 -8.62 13.83 -13.66
C GLY A 624 -7.32 13.02 -13.73
N GLY A 625 -7.14 12.05 -12.83
CA GLY A 625 -5.94 11.21 -12.80
C GLY A 625 -5.84 10.26 -14.00
N VAL A 626 -6.96 9.66 -14.40
CA VAL A 626 -7.00 8.75 -15.56
C VAL A 626 -6.64 9.47 -16.85
N ALA A 627 -7.18 10.67 -17.09
CA ALA A 627 -6.85 11.44 -18.28
C ALA A 627 -5.35 11.78 -18.35
N ALA A 628 -4.76 12.17 -17.22
CA ALA A 628 -3.32 12.45 -17.12
C ALA A 628 -2.46 11.21 -17.37
N ILE A 629 -2.85 10.04 -16.87
CA ILE A 629 -2.14 8.77 -17.12
C ILE A 629 -2.22 8.40 -18.60
N LEU A 630 -3.41 8.39 -19.19
CA LEU A 630 -3.62 7.95 -20.57
C LEU A 630 -2.93 8.87 -21.58
N GLN A 631 -2.97 10.19 -21.36
CA GLN A 631 -2.31 11.17 -22.22
C GLN A 631 -0.80 11.24 -21.96
N GLY A 632 -0.40 11.40 -20.70
CA GLY A 632 0.98 11.68 -20.32
C GLY A 632 1.91 10.46 -20.30
N CYS A 633 1.39 9.26 -19.97
CA CYS A 633 2.20 8.05 -19.91
C CYS A 633 2.06 7.18 -21.16
N PHE A 634 0.90 7.21 -21.83
CA PHE A 634 0.62 6.33 -22.99
C PHE A 634 0.38 7.09 -24.31
N GLY A 635 0.45 8.43 -24.30
CA GLY A 635 0.30 9.24 -25.52
C GLY A 635 -1.06 9.11 -26.21
N LEU A 636 -2.09 8.66 -25.50
CA LEU A 636 -3.41 8.46 -26.08
C LEU A 636 -4.19 9.77 -26.17
N ALA A 637 -4.92 9.97 -27.27
CA ALA A 637 -5.78 11.13 -27.45
C ALA A 637 -7.19 10.85 -26.90
N ARG A 638 -7.77 11.81 -26.17
CA ARG A 638 -9.17 11.72 -25.71
C ARG A 638 -10.09 12.01 -26.91
N MET A 639 -11.09 11.15 -27.14
CA MET A 639 -12.19 11.36 -28.09
C MET A 639 -13.25 12.30 -27.55
#